data_AF-A0A1E4ZVE4-F1
#
_entry.id   AF-A0A1E4ZVE4-F1
#
_cell.length_a   1.000
_cell.length_b   1.000
_cell.length_c   1.000
_cell.angle_alpha   90.00
_cell.angle_beta   90.00
_cell.angle_gamma   90.00
#
_symmetry.space_group_name_H-M   'P 1'
#
loop_
_entity.id
_entity.type
_entity.pdbx_description
1 polymer ?
#
loop_
_entity_poly.entity_id
_entity_poly.type
_entity_poly.pdbx_seq_one_letter_code
_entity_poly.pdbx_strand_id
1 'polypeptide(L)'
;MNMDRQKVFEKIFKEHLKVETYSKSIDSLYSPRSRNKINFKPYYQRNYVWDNNKASYFIESILLGTEIPPLIFFNNNEEVEVIDGRQRFETILRFINNSFSLTKRGLNSLKQLKGSSWDSLARSENDIIESFLDAKLRIIEFQLVNEPPLDKYLEDQVKKEIFSRYNSGITPLKKFEIDNAVYDNDELTNSFKAFFEENHSLKILVYQTFFKQLKKDSQDPPIENILSFIRRFLVLPSFPINYFSRGTGRTDILAKLYGHFSDSNIDNHFAIINSFSEKARFIHSVKKYSNVNSLRIHRLALECFLWGLGVLDLEEVKYELNSDLIVKIARYIDKNIDEYDARDFAFSKEVMARFSATAIFLQEEFNVDMNVYINADESARKRITQVKRPEDAVTKLSELESLRLNKPEPSRNSIDDIVRMMNRRKFMVRPSYQRKEVINPKKASSIIESILLGITLPPIFVYKHSNGVHEVIDGQQRLLTILGFIGSTYINEKEKTSFSKNHKFSLRKLRILKELTGEKFENLNGSLQDKIYDFQLYVVEIDENPNPNFNPIDLFIRLNDKPYPIREHSFEMWNSWADIEIIQCLKDLKKKLDSWFFVKQIKKATDRDRMENEELLTTISFLEYLANSSDGKKSIDIYQKTDRINARIRNKARISSLMQELNEEEEKKKLFFTAIKGARSFVKKLKYVLLDQDKPSDELNLYLKSELNEIFKAGKDNRYFRRTIQDFYFMWLFLGAINFEMVKYHRLDMKKELKDAFYFIKNIPEEDWENNLGLMKFQKILNAFKSKYSKNERRTKLNEKEKLDFIKAQGNISSISGAPVFLGDDIEVDHITPLAIGGEDKKSNLGIVHKDENRSKGAKENPN
;
A
#
# COMPACT_ATOMS: atom_id res chain seq x y z
N MET A 1 -32.82 15.82 -12.65
CA MET A 1 -32.79 14.68 -11.70
C MET A 1 -31.57 14.69 -10.77
N ASN A 2 -30.31 14.85 -11.24
CA ASN A 2 -29.13 14.83 -10.35
C ASN A 2 -29.02 16.00 -9.35
N MET A 3 -29.44 17.22 -9.74
CA MET A 3 -29.40 18.41 -8.86
C MET A 3 -30.32 18.30 -7.64
N ASP A 4 -31.40 17.53 -7.74
CA ASP A 4 -32.38 17.34 -6.67
C ASP A 4 -31.86 16.32 -5.64
N ARG A 5 -31.27 15.22 -6.12
CA ARG A 5 -30.64 14.19 -5.27
C ARG A 5 -29.46 14.71 -4.46
N GLN A 6 -28.64 15.58 -5.02
CA GLN A 6 -27.50 16.16 -4.29
C GLN A 6 -27.96 17.09 -3.15
N LYS A 7 -29.01 17.88 -3.37
CA LYS A 7 -29.61 18.72 -2.33
C LYS A 7 -30.26 17.89 -1.21
N VAL A 8 -30.92 16.78 -1.57
CA VAL A 8 -31.45 15.83 -0.57
C VAL A 8 -30.30 15.19 0.21
N PHE A 9 -29.22 14.77 -0.45
CA PHE A 9 -28.02 14.23 0.20
C PHE A 9 -27.40 15.22 1.20
N GLU A 10 -27.27 16.49 0.82
CA GLU A 10 -26.81 17.56 1.70
C GLU A 10 -27.72 17.77 2.91
N LYS A 11 -29.04 17.71 2.70
CA LYS A 11 -30.05 17.86 3.75
C LYS A 11 -29.96 16.72 4.77
N ILE A 12 -29.72 15.49 4.33
CA ILE A 12 -29.59 14.32 5.23
C ILE A 12 -28.46 14.53 6.23
N PHE A 13 -27.27 14.94 5.77
CA PHE A 13 -26.15 15.20 6.67
C PHE A 13 -26.40 16.37 7.63
N LYS A 14 -27.13 17.40 7.19
CA LYS A 14 -27.38 18.61 7.99
C LYS A 14 -28.51 18.43 9.02
N GLU A 15 -29.55 17.67 8.71
CA GLU A 15 -30.82 17.69 9.45
C GLU A 15 -31.27 16.32 9.98
N HIS A 16 -30.81 15.20 9.40
CA HIS A 16 -31.38 13.87 9.66
C HIS A 16 -30.37 12.84 10.18
N LEU A 17 -29.09 13.20 10.28
CA LEU A 17 -28.05 12.33 10.81
C LEU A 17 -27.84 12.59 12.30
N LYS A 18 -28.35 11.70 13.15
CA LYS A 18 -28.08 11.70 14.59
C LYS A 18 -26.80 10.91 14.87
N VAL A 19 -25.93 11.47 15.70
CA VAL A 19 -24.71 10.80 16.14
C VAL A 19 -24.75 10.59 17.64
N GLU A 20 -24.62 9.33 18.05
CA GLU A 20 -24.50 8.93 19.45
C GLU A 20 -23.09 8.42 19.72
N THR A 21 -22.54 8.75 20.89
CA THR A 21 -21.24 8.24 21.34
C THR A 21 -21.43 7.59 22.69
N TYR A 22 -21.04 6.33 22.80
CA TYR A 22 -21.19 5.54 24.02
C TYR A 22 -20.08 4.48 24.13
N SER A 23 -19.92 3.92 25.32
CA SER A 23 -18.93 2.87 25.62
C SER A 23 -19.64 1.54 25.90
N LYS A 24 -19.15 0.43 25.36
CA LYS A 24 -19.71 -0.91 25.59
C LYS A 24 -18.60 -1.91 25.92
N SER A 25 -18.80 -2.79 26.91
CA SER A 25 -17.83 -3.86 27.21
C SER A 25 -17.70 -4.82 26.03
N ILE A 26 -16.54 -5.47 25.92
CA ILE A 26 -16.33 -6.53 24.92
C ILE A 26 -17.37 -7.63 25.13
N ASP A 27 -17.63 -8.06 26.36
CA ASP A 27 -18.65 -9.09 26.64
C ASP A 27 -20.02 -8.72 26.04
N SER A 28 -20.51 -7.52 26.34
CA SER A 28 -21.82 -7.07 25.86
C SER A 28 -21.85 -6.87 24.34
N LEU A 29 -20.76 -6.37 23.74
CA LEU A 29 -20.66 -6.13 22.31
C LEU A 29 -20.59 -7.43 21.49
N TYR A 30 -19.89 -8.46 21.99
CA TYR A 30 -19.68 -9.73 21.28
C TYR A 30 -20.64 -10.85 21.71
N SER A 31 -21.55 -10.58 22.66
CA SER A 31 -22.67 -11.47 22.99
C SER A 31 -23.42 -11.96 21.74
N PRO A 32 -23.93 -13.21 21.72
CA PRO A 32 -24.60 -13.77 20.54
C PRO A 32 -25.73 -12.89 19.98
N ARG A 33 -26.51 -12.26 20.86
CA ARG A 33 -27.60 -11.35 20.50
C ARG A 33 -27.09 -10.09 19.77
N SER A 34 -26.04 -9.45 20.28
CA SER A 34 -25.45 -8.27 19.63
C SER A 34 -24.76 -8.66 18.32
N ARG A 35 -24.00 -9.75 18.32
CA ARG A 35 -23.23 -10.23 17.17
C ARG A 35 -24.11 -10.53 15.95
N ASN A 36 -25.30 -11.10 16.16
CA ASN A 36 -26.24 -11.39 15.07
C ASN A 36 -26.84 -10.13 14.43
N LYS A 37 -26.85 -8.99 15.13
CA LYS A 37 -27.32 -7.70 14.59
C LYS A 37 -26.22 -6.89 13.92
N ILE A 38 -24.95 -7.21 14.18
CA ILE A 38 -23.80 -6.44 13.72
C ILE A 38 -23.23 -7.03 12.44
N ASN A 39 -23.46 -6.34 11.32
CA ASN A 39 -22.80 -6.60 10.06
C ASN A 39 -21.42 -5.91 10.03
N PHE A 40 -20.39 -6.65 10.43
CA PHE A 40 -19.00 -6.15 10.43
C PHE A 40 -18.25 -6.37 9.11
N LYS A 41 -18.88 -6.99 8.11
CA LYS A 41 -18.29 -7.23 6.77
C LYS A 41 -19.17 -6.63 5.66
N PRO A 42 -19.59 -5.35 5.74
CA PRO A 42 -20.37 -4.77 4.67
C PRO A 42 -19.54 -4.70 3.39
N TYR A 43 -20.21 -4.73 2.24
CA TYR A 43 -19.56 -5.02 0.97
C TYR A 43 -18.49 -3.97 0.59
N TYR A 44 -18.65 -2.70 0.96
CA TYR A 44 -17.73 -1.59 0.64
C TYR A 44 -16.43 -1.61 1.46
N GLN A 45 -16.34 -2.46 2.49
CA GLN A 45 -15.11 -2.63 3.26
C GLN A 45 -14.12 -3.62 2.64
N ARG A 46 -12.83 -3.34 2.81
CA ARG A 46 -11.76 -4.28 2.46
C ARG A 46 -11.78 -5.54 3.32
N ASN A 47 -11.20 -6.61 2.81
CA ASN A 47 -11.03 -7.87 3.55
C ASN A 47 -10.06 -7.72 4.74
N TYR A 48 -9.95 -8.76 5.57
CA TYR A 48 -9.06 -8.76 6.72
C TYR A 48 -7.59 -8.81 6.27
N VAL A 49 -6.76 -7.87 6.76
CA VAL A 49 -5.38 -7.69 6.28
C VAL A 49 -4.33 -7.72 7.38
N TRP A 50 -4.72 -7.66 8.66
CA TRP A 50 -3.76 -7.71 9.76
C TRP A 50 -3.08 -9.08 9.82
N ASP A 51 -1.78 -9.09 10.09
CA ASP A 51 -1.06 -10.31 10.43
C ASP A 51 -1.16 -10.58 11.93
N ASN A 52 -0.76 -11.77 12.36
CA ASN A 52 -0.84 -12.16 13.76
C ASN A 52 0.00 -11.24 14.67
N ASN A 53 1.07 -10.62 14.16
CA ASN A 53 1.85 -9.63 14.93
C ASN A 53 1.00 -8.39 15.25
N LYS A 54 0.40 -7.74 14.25
CA LYS A 54 -0.46 -6.58 14.50
C LYS A 54 -1.72 -6.94 15.29
N ALA A 55 -2.28 -8.12 15.05
CA ALA A 55 -3.39 -8.63 15.83
C ALA A 55 -3.02 -8.80 17.31
N SER A 56 -1.84 -9.38 17.61
CA SER A 56 -1.35 -9.53 18.99
C SER A 56 -1.12 -8.18 19.67
N TYR A 57 -0.56 -7.20 18.93
CA TYR A 57 -0.35 -5.85 19.44
C TYR A 57 -1.66 -5.14 19.80
N PHE A 58 -2.71 -5.36 19.01
CA PHE A 58 -4.03 -4.84 19.31
C PHE A 58 -4.67 -5.52 20.53
N ILE A 59 -4.52 -6.84 20.68
CA ILE A 59 -4.99 -7.57 21.87
C ILE A 59 -4.22 -7.09 23.12
N GLU A 60 -2.90 -6.92 23.03
CA GLU A 60 -2.09 -6.34 24.11
C GLU A 60 -2.61 -4.96 24.53
N SER A 61 -2.92 -4.08 23.56
CA SER A 61 -3.51 -2.78 23.84
C SER A 61 -4.82 -2.85 24.64
N ILE A 62 -5.69 -3.82 24.34
CA ILE A 62 -6.94 -4.03 25.09
C ILE A 62 -6.63 -4.50 26.51
N LEU A 63 -5.71 -5.46 26.66
CA LEU A 63 -5.33 -6.03 27.95
C LEU A 63 -4.67 -5.01 28.89
N LEU A 64 -3.85 -4.12 28.32
CA LEU A 64 -3.25 -2.99 29.05
C LEU A 64 -4.25 -1.89 29.39
N GLY A 65 -5.51 -1.99 28.94
CA GLY A 65 -6.50 -0.93 29.14
C GLY A 65 -6.20 0.35 28.34
N THR A 66 -5.22 0.33 27.43
CA THR A 66 -4.87 1.50 26.61
C THR A 66 -6.05 1.93 25.75
N GLU A 67 -6.13 3.23 25.49
CA GLU A 67 -7.15 3.74 24.60
C GLU A 67 -6.90 3.31 23.15
N ILE A 68 -7.94 2.80 22.52
CA ILE A 68 -7.93 2.46 21.11
C ILE A 68 -8.88 3.40 20.37
N PRO A 69 -8.71 3.59 19.05
CA PRO A 69 -9.65 4.39 18.30
C PRO A 69 -11.09 3.83 18.45
N PRO A 70 -12.14 4.63 18.27
CA PRO A 70 -13.52 4.15 18.39
C PRO A 70 -13.94 3.26 17.22
N LEU A 71 -14.90 2.37 17.45
CA LEU A 71 -15.62 1.67 16.37
C LEU A 71 -16.71 2.61 15.83
N ILE A 72 -16.84 2.69 14.52
CA ILE A 72 -17.84 3.55 13.88
C ILE A 72 -18.95 2.68 13.33
N PHE A 73 -20.16 2.83 13.87
CA PHE A 73 -21.34 2.06 13.50
C PHE A 73 -22.34 2.92 12.74
N PHE A 74 -23.10 2.29 11.85
CA PHE A 74 -24.26 2.88 11.21
C PHE A 74 -25.45 1.97 11.48
N ASN A 75 -26.49 2.54 12.10
CA ASN A 75 -27.68 1.82 12.51
C ASN A 75 -28.87 2.31 11.68
N ASN A 76 -29.44 1.39 10.88
CA ASN A 76 -30.59 1.67 10.03
C ASN A 76 -31.89 1.08 10.60
N ASN A 77 -31.95 0.89 11.92
CA ASN A 77 -33.04 0.26 12.70
C ASN A 77 -33.18 -1.27 12.53
N GLU A 78 -32.77 -1.84 11.40
CA GLU A 78 -32.80 -3.29 11.16
C GLU A 78 -31.49 -3.98 11.55
N GLU A 79 -30.37 -3.44 11.06
CA GLU A 79 -29.03 -3.95 11.30
C GLU A 79 -28.06 -2.83 11.68
N VAL A 80 -26.95 -3.21 12.33
CA VAL A 80 -25.85 -2.31 12.66
C VAL A 80 -24.67 -2.66 11.79
N GLU A 81 -24.32 -1.79 10.85
CA GLU A 81 -23.13 -1.96 10.02
C GLU A 81 -21.90 -1.33 10.68
N VAL A 82 -20.78 -2.05 10.67
CA VAL A 82 -19.49 -1.45 11.02
C VAL A 82 -19.01 -0.64 9.82
N ILE A 83 -18.94 0.68 9.94
CA ILE A 83 -18.40 1.58 8.92
C ILE A 83 -16.88 1.61 9.01
N ASP A 84 -16.33 1.90 10.20
CA ASP A 84 -14.88 1.87 10.45
C ASP A 84 -14.57 1.01 11.68
N GLY A 85 -13.45 0.30 11.63
CA GLY A 85 -13.02 -0.56 12.71
C GLY A 85 -13.23 -2.06 12.47
N ARG A 86 -13.62 -2.49 11.28
CA ARG A 86 -13.73 -3.93 10.93
C ARG A 86 -12.50 -4.75 11.33
N GLN A 87 -11.29 -4.25 11.06
CA GLN A 87 -10.07 -4.99 11.40
C GLN A 87 -9.93 -5.19 12.91
N ARG A 88 -10.34 -4.20 13.72
CA ARG A 88 -10.34 -4.26 15.19
C ARG A 88 -11.42 -5.23 15.67
N PHE A 89 -12.64 -5.06 15.14
CA PHE A 89 -13.78 -5.91 15.48
C PHE A 89 -13.53 -7.39 15.17
N GLU A 90 -13.06 -7.67 13.95
CA GLU A 90 -12.74 -9.02 13.50
C GLU A 90 -11.53 -9.61 14.23
N THR A 91 -10.59 -8.79 14.72
CA THR A 91 -9.44 -9.28 15.51
C THR A 91 -9.88 -9.79 16.88
N ILE A 92 -10.71 -9.04 17.60
CA ILE A 92 -11.27 -9.49 18.89
C ILE A 92 -12.05 -10.79 18.68
N LEU A 93 -12.89 -10.82 17.64
CA LEU A 93 -13.67 -12.01 17.32
C LEU A 93 -12.81 -13.22 16.97
N ARG A 94 -11.73 -13.02 16.19
CA ARG A 94 -10.78 -14.08 15.87
C ARG A 94 -10.01 -14.56 17.10
N PHE A 95 -9.72 -13.67 18.04
CA PHE A 95 -9.07 -14.05 19.29
C PHE A 95 -10.01 -14.90 20.14
N ILE A 96 -11.23 -14.43 20.40
CA ILE A 96 -12.27 -15.15 21.15
C ILE A 96 -12.57 -16.54 20.54
N ASN A 97 -12.64 -16.64 19.21
CA ASN A 97 -12.86 -17.92 18.52
C ASN A 97 -11.57 -18.76 18.35
N ASN A 98 -10.53 -18.49 19.16
CA ASN A 98 -9.26 -19.22 19.18
C ASN A 98 -8.57 -19.36 17.80
N SER A 99 -8.75 -18.38 16.89
CA SER A 99 -8.28 -18.45 15.50
C SER A 99 -6.80 -18.09 15.33
N PHE A 100 -6.15 -17.57 16.37
CA PHE A 100 -4.71 -17.32 16.39
C PHE A 100 -4.20 -17.22 17.85
N SER A 101 -2.90 -17.45 18.02
CA SER A 101 -2.20 -17.22 19.30
C SER A 101 -1.37 -15.94 19.25
N LEU A 102 -1.15 -15.34 20.42
CA LEU A 102 -0.33 -14.14 20.58
C LEU A 102 1.12 -14.42 20.21
N THR A 103 1.75 -13.46 19.54
CA THR A 103 3.08 -13.62 18.94
C THR A 103 4.12 -12.75 19.64
N LYS A 104 5.34 -13.28 19.84
CA LYS A 104 6.43 -12.53 20.50
C LYS A 104 6.72 -11.17 19.86
N ARG A 105 6.57 -11.07 18.54
CA ARG A 105 6.85 -9.83 17.78
C ARG A 105 5.72 -8.81 17.83
N GLY A 106 4.51 -9.22 18.23
CA GLY A 106 3.38 -8.33 18.41
C GLY A 106 3.18 -7.88 19.85
N LEU A 107 3.95 -8.43 20.80
CA LEU A 107 3.87 -8.11 22.22
C LEU A 107 5.09 -7.24 22.57
N ASN A 108 4.84 -6.01 23.03
CA ASN A 108 5.88 -5.09 23.47
C ASN A 108 6.12 -5.23 24.97
N SER A 109 5.05 -5.11 25.75
CA SER A 109 5.06 -5.14 27.21
C SER A 109 4.74 -6.54 27.75
N LEU A 110 3.73 -7.21 27.19
CA LEU A 110 3.20 -8.49 27.69
C LEU A 110 3.84 -9.70 27.01
N LYS A 111 5.17 -9.73 26.89
CA LYS A 111 5.91 -10.76 26.15
C LYS A 111 5.75 -12.19 26.71
N GLN A 112 5.37 -12.31 27.98
CA GLN A 112 5.05 -13.57 28.66
C GLN A 112 3.85 -14.28 28.02
N LEU A 113 2.90 -13.53 27.45
CA LEU A 113 1.71 -14.09 26.78
C LEU A 113 2.02 -14.68 25.40
N LYS A 114 3.30 -14.80 25.03
CA LYS A 114 3.71 -15.39 23.76
C LYS A 114 3.23 -16.83 23.66
N GLY A 115 2.51 -17.12 22.57
CA GLY A 115 1.98 -18.45 22.27
C GLY A 115 0.63 -18.70 22.93
N SER A 116 0.20 -17.83 23.85
CA SER A 116 -1.10 -17.93 24.50
C SER A 116 -2.21 -17.65 23.48
N SER A 117 -3.22 -18.50 23.49
CA SER A 117 -4.45 -18.34 22.72
C SER A 117 -5.61 -18.15 23.67
N TRP A 118 -6.81 -17.81 23.15
CA TRP A 118 -7.98 -17.64 24.02
C TRP A 118 -8.23 -18.84 24.92
N ASP A 119 -8.27 -20.04 24.33
CA ASP A 119 -8.51 -21.28 25.08
C ASP A 119 -7.38 -21.60 26.06
N SER A 120 -6.14 -21.16 25.80
CA SER A 120 -5.05 -21.36 26.75
C SER A 120 -5.21 -20.42 27.95
N LEU A 121 -5.47 -19.13 27.70
CA LEU A 121 -5.66 -18.13 28.75
C LEU A 121 -6.89 -18.43 29.60
N ALA A 122 -8.00 -18.86 28.99
CA ALA A 122 -9.19 -19.27 29.73
C ALA A 122 -8.95 -20.46 30.67
N ARG A 123 -7.94 -21.30 30.40
CA ARG A 123 -7.56 -22.44 31.25
C ARG A 123 -6.54 -22.09 32.32
N SER A 124 -5.57 -21.22 32.02
CA SER A 124 -4.44 -20.95 32.91
C SER A 124 -4.53 -19.62 33.66
N GLU A 125 -5.26 -18.64 33.11
CA GLU A 125 -5.21 -17.22 33.50
C GLU A 125 -6.60 -16.57 33.31
N ASN A 126 -7.64 -17.09 33.99
CA ASN A 126 -9.03 -16.65 33.81
C ASN A 126 -9.25 -15.15 34.08
N ASP A 127 -8.51 -14.56 35.04
CA ASP A 127 -8.59 -13.13 35.36
C ASP A 127 -8.21 -12.22 34.17
N ILE A 128 -7.32 -12.67 33.29
CA ILE A 128 -6.95 -11.94 32.07
C ILE A 128 -8.11 -11.95 31.07
N ILE A 129 -8.86 -13.06 31.00
CA ILE A 129 -10.04 -13.18 30.15
C ILE A 129 -11.17 -12.30 30.66
N GLU A 130 -11.46 -12.32 31.96
CA GLU A 130 -12.43 -11.42 32.59
C GLU A 130 -12.04 -9.96 32.36
N SER A 131 -10.76 -9.65 32.58
CA SER A 131 -10.05 -8.47 32.09
C SER A 131 -10.47 -8.02 30.68
N PHE A 132 -10.18 -8.88 29.72
CA PHE A 132 -10.42 -8.63 28.32
C PHE A 132 -11.91 -8.40 28.03
N LEU A 133 -12.80 -9.17 28.67
CA LEU A 133 -14.24 -9.09 28.48
C LEU A 133 -14.85 -7.80 29.04
N ASP A 134 -14.35 -7.34 30.19
CA ASP A 134 -14.79 -6.09 30.85
C ASP A 134 -14.29 -4.83 30.15
N ALA A 135 -13.23 -4.95 29.35
CA ALA A 135 -12.66 -3.82 28.64
C ALA A 135 -13.72 -3.11 27.76
N LYS A 136 -13.93 -1.82 28.03
CA LYS A 136 -14.90 -0.99 27.30
C LYS A 136 -14.32 -0.49 25.97
N LEU A 137 -15.08 -0.63 24.90
CA LEU A 137 -14.79 -0.09 23.58
C LEU A 137 -15.71 1.11 23.32
N ARG A 138 -15.14 2.22 22.86
CA ARG A 138 -15.91 3.39 22.43
C ARG A 138 -16.54 3.13 21.07
N ILE A 139 -17.80 3.48 20.95
CA ILE A 139 -18.62 3.35 19.75
C ILE A 139 -19.16 4.74 19.40
N ILE A 140 -19.00 5.14 18.15
CA ILE A 140 -19.69 6.28 17.56
C ILE A 140 -20.71 5.68 16.59
N GLU A 141 -21.98 5.86 16.90
CA GLU A 141 -23.10 5.32 16.13
C GLU A 141 -23.82 6.43 15.37
N PHE A 142 -23.94 6.25 14.06
CA PHE A 142 -24.73 7.09 13.18
C PHE A 142 -26.12 6.47 13.01
N GLN A 143 -27.16 7.25 13.29
CA GLN A 143 -28.57 6.88 13.12
C GLN A 143 -29.25 7.89 12.21
N LEU A 144 -30.13 7.42 11.34
CA LEU A 144 -30.98 8.28 10.52
C LEU A 144 -32.29 8.54 11.27
N VAL A 145 -32.65 9.82 11.43
CA VAL A 145 -33.81 10.24 12.22
C VAL A 145 -34.73 11.10 11.35
N ASN A 146 -36.05 10.88 11.48
CA ASN A 146 -37.12 11.71 10.88
C ASN A 146 -37.28 11.73 9.35
N GLU A 147 -36.93 10.66 8.62
CA GLU A 147 -37.30 10.51 7.20
C GLU A 147 -38.08 9.20 6.97
N PRO A 148 -38.96 9.11 5.94
CA PRO A 148 -39.37 7.81 5.41
C PRO A 148 -38.12 6.99 5.03
N PRO A 149 -38.20 5.64 4.97
CA PRO A 149 -37.04 4.82 4.65
C PRO A 149 -36.33 5.36 3.40
N LEU A 150 -35.08 5.77 3.59
CA LEU A 150 -34.23 6.29 2.53
C LEU A 150 -34.16 5.26 1.39
N ASP A 151 -34.14 5.75 0.16
CA ASP A 151 -33.79 4.88 -0.96
C ASP A 151 -32.43 4.21 -0.65
N LYS A 152 -32.35 2.90 -0.87
CA LYS A 152 -31.15 2.09 -0.53
C LYS A 152 -29.89 2.66 -1.16
N TYR A 153 -30.03 3.28 -2.34
CA TYR A 153 -28.94 3.97 -3.01
C TYR A 153 -28.42 5.16 -2.20
N LEU A 154 -29.31 5.97 -1.63
CA LEU A 154 -28.94 7.18 -0.91
C LEU A 154 -28.33 6.86 0.47
N GLU A 155 -28.88 5.87 1.17
CA GLU A 155 -28.30 5.32 2.40
C GLU A 155 -26.87 4.81 2.16
N ASP A 156 -26.65 4.07 1.07
CA ASP A 156 -25.32 3.57 0.68
C ASP A 156 -24.33 4.72 0.42
N GLN A 157 -24.76 5.80 -0.24
CA GLN A 157 -23.92 6.98 -0.45
C GLN A 157 -23.52 7.65 0.88
N VAL A 158 -24.44 7.74 1.84
CA VAL A 158 -24.17 8.32 3.17
C VAL A 158 -23.13 7.46 3.90
N LYS A 159 -23.32 6.13 3.93
CA LYS A 159 -22.36 5.17 4.54
C LYS A 159 -20.96 5.30 3.94
N LYS A 160 -20.86 5.33 2.61
CA LYS A 160 -19.59 5.47 1.88
C LYS A 160 -18.90 6.80 2.15
N GLU A 161 -19.66 7.88 2.26
CA GLU A 161 -19.10 9.18 2.55
C GLU A 161 -18.57 9.24 3.99
N ILE A 162 -19.32 8.74 4.99
CA ILE A 162 -18.82 8.59 6.36
C ILE A 162 -17.54 7.75 6.37
N PHE A 163 -17.55 6.57 5.73
CA PHE A 163 -16.36 5.72 5.59
C PHE A 163 -15.15 6.48 5.02
N SER A 164 -15.36 7.22 3.92
CA SER A 164 -14.30 7.97 3.25
C SER A 164 -13.74 9.08 4.13
N ARG A 165 -14.57 9.78 4.90
CA ARG A 165 -14.13 10.87 5.79
C ARG A 165 -13.23 10.34 6.91
N TYR A 166 -13.64 9.25 7.56
CA TYR A 166 -12.85 8.63 8.64
C TYR A 166 -11.53 8.00 8.14
N ASN A 167 -11.50 7.48 6.92
CA ASN A 167 -10.29 6.86 6.36
C ASN A 167 -9.34 7.83 5.64
N SER A 168 -9.83 8.94 5.07
CA SER A 168 -9.00 9.86 4.26
C SER A 168 -8.19 10.88 5.07
N GLY A 169 -8.59 11.16 6.32
CA GLY A 169 -7.96 12.13 7.21
C GLY A 169 -6.67 11.66 7.89
N ILE A 170 -6.43 10.35 7.96
CA ILE A 170 -5.33 9.78 8.74
C ILE A 170 -4.14 9.48 7.83
N THR A 171 -3.01 10.13 8.07
CA THR A 171 -1.75 9.86 7.36
C THR A 171 -0.87 8.99 8.27
N PRO A 172 -0.48 7.76 7.87
CA PRO A 172 0.35 6.90 8.71
C PRO A 172 1.69 7.56 9.04
N LEU A 173 2.28 7.22 10.18
CA LEU A 173 3.64 7.66 10.52
C LEU A 173 4.66 6.96 9.63
N LYS A 174 5.66 7.71 9.17
CA LYS A 174 6.85 7.15 8.53
C LYS A 174 7.78 6.59 9.60
N LYS A 175 8.66 5.66 9.22
CA LYS A 175 9.58 5.01 10.16
C LYS A 175 10.39 6.00 11.01
N PHE A 176 10.96 7.04 10.40
CA PHE A 176 11.74 8.04 11.14
C PHE A 176 10.88 8.89 12.09
N GLU A 177 9.57 9.06 11.83
CA GLU A 177 8.64 9.75 12.73
C GLU A 177 8.34 8.87 13.94
N ILE A 178 8.21 7.55 13.74
CA ILE A 178 8.10 6.58 14.84
C ILE A 178 9.40 6.56 15.65
N ASP A 179 10.56 6.48 15.00
CA ASP A 179 11.84 6.49 15.69
C ASP A 179 11.99 7.79 16.52
N ASN A 180 11.65 8.96 15.97
CA ASN A 180 11.70 10.22 16.70
C ASN A 180 10.84 10.18 17.97
N ALA A 181 9.66 9.59 17.90
CA ALA A 181 8.82 9.45 19.07
C ALA A 181 9.39 8.47 20.11
N VAL A 182 9.86 7.30 19.67
CA VAL A 182 10.45 6.29 20.55
C VAL A 182 11.68 6.82 21.30
N TYR A 183 12.51 7.63 20.63
CA TYR A 183 13.76 8.17 21.19
C TYR A 183 13.62 9.64 21.65
N ASP A 184 12.42 10.13 21.94
CA ASP A 184 12.21 11.53 22.35
C ASP A 184 12.89 11.86 23.68
N ASN A 185 12.95 10.88 24.59
CA ASN A 185 13.61 10.98 25.89
C ASN A 185 15.05 10.44 25.89
N ASP A 186 15.61 10.07 24.73
CA ASP A 186 16.98 9.51 24.62
C ASP A 186 18.02 10.64 24.65
N GLU A 187 18.83 10.70 25.71
CA GLU A 187 19.80 11.78 25.94
C GLU A 187 20.85 11.90 24.82
N LEU A 188 21.37 10.77 24.32
CA LEU A 188 22.33 10.75 23.22
C LEU A 188 21.71 11.29 21.92
N THR A 189 20.49 10.86 21.56
CA THR A 189 19.77 11.39 20.40
C THR A 189 19.54 12.90 20.53
N ASN A 190 19.14 13.37 21.72
CA ASN A 190 18.89 14.78 21.98
C ASN A 190 20.18 15.62 21.94
N SER A 191 21.31 15.06 22.39
CA SER A 191 22.63 15.68 22.27
C SER A 191 23.06 15.84 20.81
N PHE A 192 22.87 14.81 19.97
CA PHE A 192 23.06 14.93 18.53
C PHE A 192 22.13 15.98 17.90
N LYS A 193 20.86 16.01 18.31
CA LYS A 193 19.86 16.97 17.80
C LYS A 193 20.28 18.42 18.09
N ALA A 194 20.64 18.73 19.34
CA ALA A 194 21.14 20.04 19.73
C ALA A 194 22.40 20.43 18.95
N PHE A 195 23.37 19.51 18.87
CA PHE A 195 24.61 19.74 18.13
C PHE A 195 24.40 20.08 16.65
N PHE A 196 23.47 19.42 15.95
CA PHE A 196 23.13 19.74 14.56
C PHE A 196 22.27 21.00 14.40
N GLU A 197 21.48 21.38 15.40
CA GLU A 197 20.77 22.67 15.41
C GLU A 197 21.75 23.84 15.50
N GLU A 198 22.82 23.70 16.28
CA GLU A 198 23.91 24.69 16.37
C GLU A 198 24.84 24.64 15.15
N ASN A 199 25.18 23.45 14.67
CA ASN A 199 26.11 23.23 13.56
C ASN A 199 25.40 22.91 12.23
N HIS A 200 24.67 23.90 11.71
CA HIS A 200 23.89 23.74 10.47
C HIS A 200 24.73 23.32 9.25
N SER A 201 26.00 23.76 9.19
CA SER A 201 26.94 23.38 8.14
C SER A 201 27.23 21.87 8.12
N LEU A 202 27.43 21.27 9.29
CA LEU A 202 27.67 19.83 9.42
C LEU A 202 26.40 19.03 9.12
N LYS A 203 25.23 19.53 9.53
CA LYS A 203 23.93 18.94 9.20
C LYS A 203 23.73 18.82 7.69
N ILE A 204 24.02 19.90 6.96
CA ILE A 204 23.99 19.92 5.48
C ILE A 204 25.02 18.95 4.90
N LEU A 205 26.25 18.95 5.44
CA LEU A 205 27.33 18.06 5.00
C LEU A 205 26.91 16.58 5.10
N VAL A 206 26.43 16.12 6.26
CA VAL A 206 25.97 14.74 6.46
C VAL A 206 24.85 14.40 5.49
N TYR A 207 23.87 15.31 5.32
CA TYR A 207 22.78 15.10 4.40
C TYR A 207 23.25 14.96 2.95
N GLN A 208 24.13 15.85 2.49
CA GLN A 208 24.68 15.83 1.14
C GLN A 208 25.56 14.61 0.88
N THR A 209 26.25 14.09 1.90
CA THR A 209 27.13 12.92 1.76
C THR A 209 26.32 11.64 1.59
N PHE A 210 25.34 11.38 2.47
CA PHE A 210 24.70 10.06 2.57
C PHE A 210 23.28 9.98 1.99
N PHE A 211 22.61 11.10 1.75
CA PHE A 211 21.22 11.12 1.29
C PHE A 211 21.10 11.50 -0.19
N LYS A 212 19.99 11.06 -0.80
CA LYS A 212 19.66 11.46 -2.17
C LYS A 212 19.21 12.92 -2.16
N GLN A 213 19.88 13.76 -2.96
CA GLN A 213 19.51 15.17 -3.08
C GLN A 213 18.10 15.32 -3.64
N LEU A 214 17.32 16.22 -3.04
CA LEU A 214 15.98 16.57 -3.52
C LEU A 214 16.13 17.58 -4.68
N LYS A 215 15.26 17.49 -5.70
CA LYS A 215 15.25 18.40 -6.86
C LYS A 215 14.99 19.87 -6.52
N LYS A 216 14.56 20.17 -5.29
CA LYS A 216 14.50 21.51 -4.72
C LYS A 216 15.49 21.51 -3.57
N ASP A 217 16.44 22.45 -3.60
CA ASP A 217 17.32 22.74 -2.46
C ASP A 217 16.44 23.09 -1.26
N SER A 218 16.14 22.10 -0.40
CA SER A 218 15.64 22.45 0.92
C SER A 218 16.82 23.02 1.67
N GLN A 219 16.81 24.33 1.91
CA GLN A 219 17.84 25.02 2.69
C GLN A 219 18.00 24.45 4.12
N ASP A 220 17.06 23.60 4.57
CA ASP A 220 17.11 22.88 5.83
C ASP A 220 16.80 21.38 5.64
N PRO A 221 17.79 20.48 5.75
CA PRO A 221 17.57 19.04 5.62
C PRO A 221 16.79 18.48 6.84
N PRO A 222 15.98 17.42 6.65
CA PRO A 222 15.20 16.81 7.72
C PRO A 222 16.13 16.14 8.75
N ILE A 223 16.22 16.73 9.95
CA ILE A 223 17.09 16.26 11.04
C ILE A 223 16.70 14.86 11.51
N GLU A 224 15.41 14.53 11.48
CA GLU A 224 14.85 13.26 11.95
C GLU A 224 15.38 12.08 11.10
N ASN A 225 15.60 12.31 9.80
CA ASN A 225 16.22 11.33 8.90
C ASN A 225 17.70 11.12 9.23
N ILE A 226 18.41 12.21 9.58
CA ILE A 226 19.83 12.18 9.94
C ILE A 226 20.00 11.41 11.26
N LEU A 227 19.17 11.69 12.27
CA LEU A 227 19.20 11.00 13.56
C LEU A 227 18.91 9.49 13.41
N SER A 228 17.90 9.11 12.61
CA SER A 228 17.63 7.69 12.31
C SER A 228 18.82 7.00 11.59
N PHE A 229 19.51 7.73 10.72
CA PHE A 229 20.74 7.26 10.07
C PHE A 229 21.89 7.06 11.07
N ILE A 230 22.12 8.03 11.96
CA ILE A 230 23.18 7.98 12.98
C ILE A 230 22.98 6.81 13.92
N ARG A 231 21.78 6.67 14.51
CA ARG A 231 21.46 5.54 15.41
C ARG A 231 21.77 4.20 14.77
N ARG A 232 21.42 4.04 13.49
CA ARG A 232 21.75 2.84 12.71
C ARG A 232 23.27 2.64 12.61
N PHE A 233 24.02 3.66 12.23
CA PHE A 233 25.46 3.53 11.97
C PHE A 233 26.34 3.47 13.22
N LEU A 234 25.85 3.94 14.38
CA LEU A 234 26.53 3.74 15.65
C LEU A 234 26.61 2.25 16.04
N VAL A 235 25.58 1.47 15.70
CA VAL A 235 25.48 0.05 16.12
C VAL A 235 25.58 -0.97 14.97
N LEU A 236 25.55 -0.51 13.72
CA LEU A 236 25.70 -1.38 12.56
C LEU A 236 27.05 -2.13 12.56
N PRO A 237 28.19 -1.55 12.98
CA PRO A 237 29.44 -2.29 13.13
C PRO A 237 29.31 -3.52 14.03
N SER A 238 28.46 -3.49 15.05
CA SER A 238 28.21 -4.62 15.95
C SER A 238 27.18 -5.63 15.40
N PHE A 239 26.65 -5.43 14.18
CA PHE A 239 25.62 -6.28 13.57
C PHE A 239 26.10 -6.93 12.27
N PRO A 240 26.33 -8.27 12.25
CA PRO A 240 26.81 -8.96 11.06
C PRO A 240 25.94 -8.75 9.82
N ILE A 241 26.59 -8.41 8.70
CA ILE A 241 25.91 -7.96 7.49
C ILE A 241 25.06 -9.07 6.85
N ASN A 242 25.45 -10.35 6.98
CA ASN A 242 24.65 -11.48 6.50
C ASN A 242 23.27 -11.59 7.16
N TYR A 243 23.11 -11.12 8.40
CA TYR A 243 21.81 -11.05 9.07
C TYR A 243 21.08 -9.74 8.74
N PHE A 244 21.82 -8.64 8.63
CA PHE A 244 21.27 -7.36 8.21
C PHE A 244 20.64 -7.42 6.80
N SER A 245 21.28 -8.12 5.86
CA SER A 245 20.86 -8.25 4.45
C SER A 245 19.60 -9.10 4.26
N ARG A 246 19.35 -10.08 5.14
CA ARG A 246 18.17 -10.98 5.12
C ARG A 246 16.85 -10.29 5.51
N GLY A 247 16.90 -9.07 6.06
CA GLY A 247 15.74 -8.19 6.25
C GLY A 247 14.77 -8.52 7.39
N THR A 248 14.63 -9.77 7.81
CA THR A 248 13.68 -10.17 8.87
C THR A 248 14.19 -9.82 10.27
N GLY A 249 13.49 -8.91 10.97
CA GLY A 249 13.80 -8.53 12.36
C GLY A 249 14.99 -7.58 12.53
N ARG A 250 15.55 -7.04 11.42
CA ARG A 250 16.70 -6.12 11.45
C ARG A 250 16.44 -4.87 12.29
N THR A 251 15.21 -4.35 12.24
CA THR A 251 14.82 -3.10 12.91
C THR A 251 14.83 -3.27 14.41
N ASP A 252 14.29 -4.38 14.88
CA ASP A 252 14.14 -4.69 16.30
C ASP A 252 15.50 -4.98 16.93
N ILE A 253 16.39 -5.66 16.19
CA ILE A 253 17.78 -5.91 16.62
C ILE A 253 18.56 -4.59 16.69
N LEU A 254 18.49 -3.75 15.65
CA LEU A 254 19.17 -2.45 15.65
C LEU A 254 18.68 -1.55 16.80
N ALA A 255 17.37 -1.51 17.06
CA ALA A 255 16.82 -0.73 18.16
C ALA A 255 17.33 -1.21 19.53
N LYS A 256 17.41 -2.53 19.74
CA LYS A 256 17.97 -3.11 20.97
C LYS A 256 19.46 -2.84 21.15
N LEU A 257 20.23 -3.00 20.07
CA LEU A 257 21.66 -2.69 20.09
C LEU A 257 21.88 -1.21 20.40
N TYR A 258 21.05 -0.33 19.82
CA TYR A 258 21.10 1.10 20.09
C TYR A 258 20.74 1.43 21.54
N GLY A 259 19.69 0.83 22.11
CA GLY A 259 19.34 1.00 23.52
C GLY A 259 20.53 0.67 24.43
N HIS A 260 21.09 -0.54 24.28
CA HIS A 260 22.28 -0.94 25.04
C HIS A 260 23.48 -0.01 24.81
N PHE A 261 23.69 0.45 23.57
CA PHE A 261 24.78 1.38 23.25
C PHE A 261 24.59 2.74 23.96
N SER A 262 23.37 3.28 23.97
CA SER A 262 23.01 4.53 24.64
C SER A 262 23.21 4.38 26.16
N ASP A 263 22.65 3.32 26.75
CA ASP A 263 22.71 3.05 28.19
C ASP A 263 24.15 2.86 28.68
N SER A 264 25.03 2.28 27.84
CA SER A 264 26.44 2.05 28.19
C SER A 264 27.32 3.29 28.06
N ASN A 265 26.82 4.40 27.51
CA ASN A 265 27.64 5.58 27.14
C ASN A 265 27.07 6.92 27.64
N ILE A 266 26.32 6.92 28.74
CA ILE A 266 25.62 8.09 29.30
C ILE A 266 26.58 9.29 29.50
N ASP A 267 27.82 9.05 29.93
CA ASP A 267 28.80 10.13 30.20
C ASP A 267 29.67 10.52 28.98
N ASN A 268 29.58 9.77 27.86
CA ASN A 268 30.50 9.88 26.73
C ASN A 268 29.89 10.54 25.48
N HIS A 269 28.75 11.22 25.61
CA HIS A 269 28.01 11.79 24.48
C HIS A 269 28.86 12.70 23.57
N PHE A 270 29.66 13.59 24.15
CA PHE A 270 30.50 14.53 23.39
C PHE A 270 31.57 13.83 22.55
N ALA A 271 32.23 12.81 23.12
CA ALA A 271 33.24 12.01 22.41
C ALA A 271 32.63 11.26 21.23
N ILE A 272 31.43 10.67 21.42
CA ILE A 272 30.70 9.95 20.37
C ILE A 272 30.30 10.91 19.24
N ILE A 273 29.76 12.08 19.58
CA ILE A 273 29.35 13.10 18.59
C ILE A 273 30.57 13.57 17.79
N ASN A 274 31.71 13.84 18.44
CA ASN A 274 32.93 14.27 17.76
C ASN A 274 33.49 13.17 16.86
N SER A 275 33.61 11.94 17.36
CA SER A 275 34.07 10.79 16.57
C SER A 275 33.21 10.57 15.32
N PHE A 276 31.88 10.63 15.47
CA PHE A 276 30.98 10.54 14.33
C PHE A 276 31.17 11.71 13.34
N SER A 277 31.31 12.93 13.87
CA SER A 277 31.45 14.14 13.07
C SER A 277 32.76 14.16 12.28
N GLU A 278 33.87 13.70 12.88
CA GLU A 278 35.17 13.56 12.21
C GLU A 278 35.10 12.56 11.07
N LYS A 279 34.54 11.35 11.31
CA LYS A 279 34.33 10.36 10.26
C LYS A 279 33.42 10.89 9.15
N ALA A 280 32.35 11.59 9.49
CA ALA A 280 31.44 12.18 8.50
C ALA A 280 32.13 13.23 7.62
N ARG A 281 32.96 14.10 8.21
CA ARG A 281 33.77 15.09 7.47
C ARG A 281 34.79 14.39 6.57
N PHE A 282 35.47 13.37 7.07
CA PHE A 282 36.43 12.58 6.30
C PHE A 282 35.78 11.92 5.08
N ILE A 283 34.66 11.22 5.26
CA ILE A 283 33.92 10.58 4.16
C ILE A 283 33.38 11.63 3.17
N HIS A 284 33.01 12.82 3.64
CA HIS A 284 32.67 13.93 2.74
C HIS A 284 33.88 14.41 1.91
N SER A 285 35.08 14.43 2.50
CA SER A 285 36.32 14.76 1.77
C SER A 285 36.63 13.73 0.69
N VAL A 286 36.38 12.43 0.92
CA VAL A 286 36.44 11.37 -0.12
C VAL A 286 35.50 11.70 -1.29
N LYS A 287 34.27 12.10 -0.97
CA LYS A 287 33.29 12.53 -1.99
C LYS A 287 33.76 13.74 -2.78
N LYS A 288 34.26 14.76 -2.09
CA LYS A 288 34.77 15.99 -2.71
C LYS A 288 35.96 15.68 -3.63
N TYR A 289 36.92 14.89 -3.15
CA TYR A 289 38.07 14.48 -3.95
C TYR A 289 37.65 13.72 -5.22
N SER A 290 36.72 12.78 -5.09
CA SER A 290 36.22 12.00 -6.22
C SER A 290 35.57 12.91 -7.27
N ASN A 291 34.73 13.85 -6.85
CA ASN A 291 34.07 14.81 -7.76
C ASN A 291 35.08 15.72 -8.47
N VAL A 292 36.08 16.24 -7.75
CA VAL A 292 37.11 17.13 -8.32
C VAL A 292 37.96 16.39 -9.36
N ASN A 293 38.25 15.11 -9.13
CA ASN A 293 39.05 14.28 -10.03
C ASN A 293 38.23 13.49 -11.05
N SER A 294 36.93 13.79 -11.19
CA SER A 294 36.00 13.09 -12.10
C SER A 294 35.95 11.56 -11.91
N LEU A 295 36.22 11.08 -10.68
CA LEU A 295 36.10 9.67 -10.31
C LEU A 295 34.64 9.32 -10.05
N ARG A 296 34.21 8.12 -10.46
CA ARG A 296 32.84 7.65 -10.20
C ARG A 296 32.69 7.36 -8.71
N ILE A 297 31.62 7.88 -8.13
CA ILE A 297 31.33 7.70 -6.71
C ILE A 297 29.84 7.52 -6.48
N HIS A 298 29.51 6.64 -5.54
CA HIS A 298 28.14 6.40 -5.14
C HIS A 298 27.96 6.51 -3.62
N ARG A 299 26.82 7.04 -3.18
CA ARG A 299 26.53 7.25 -1.75
C ARG A 299 26.55 5.96 -0.92
N LEU A 300 26.22 4.82 -1.54
CA LEU A 300 26.22 3.52 -0.87
C LEU A 300 27.64 3.07 -0.51
N ALA A 301 28.63 3.43 -1.32
CA ALA A 301 30.03 3.21 -0.98
C ALA A 301 30.40 4.01 0.26
N LEU A 302 30.03 5.30 0.29
CA LEU A 302 30.27 6.18 1.45
C LEU A 302 29.62 5.64 2.73
N GLU A 303 28.40 5.11 2.64
CA GLU A 303 27.73 4.40 3.74
C GLU A 303 28.53 3.17 4.21
N CYS A 304 29.07 2.36 3.30
CA CYS A 304 29.86 1.17 3.67
C CYS A 304 31.20 1.58 4.30
N PHE A 305 31.88 2.60 3.80
CA PHE A 305 33.11 3.08 4.41
C PHE A 305 32.88 3.70 5.80
N LEU A 306 31.75 4.36 6.03
CA LEU A 306 31.38 4.82 7.38
C LEU A 306 31.17 3.63 8.34
N TRP A 307 30.52 2.56 7.89
CA TRP A 307 30.43 1.30 8.65
C TRP A 307 31.80 0.72 8.93
N GLY A 308 32.67 0.69 7.93
CA GLY A 308 34.03 0.19 8.02
C GLY A 308 34.87 0.87 9.09
N LEU A 309 34.87 2.21 9.11
CA LEU A 309 35.52 3.00 10.16
C LEU A 309 34.95 2.65 11.54
N GLY A 310 33.64 2.42 11.66
CA GLY A 310 33.04 1.97 12.90
C GLY A 310 33.47 0.56 13.33
N VAL A 311 33.84 -0.33 12.40
CA VAL A 311 34.41 -1.65 12.72
C VAL A 311 35.84 -1.50 13.22
N LEU A 312 36.65 -0.63 12.60
CA LEU A 312 38.02 -0.35 13.05
C LEU A 312 38.05 0.18 14.49
N ASP A 313 37.09 1.04 14.85
CA ASP A 313 36.92 1.51 16.23
C ASP A 313 36.62 0.37 17.22
N LEU A 314 35.74 -0.58 16.86
CA LEU A 314 35.39 -1.71 17.73
C LEU A 314 36.58 -2.65 17.99
N GLU A 315 37.50 -2.74 17.04
CA GLU A 315 38.74 -3.51 17.15
C GLU A 315 39.91 -2.68 17.70
N GLU A 316 39.65 -1.44 18.13
CA GLU A 316 40.65 -0.49 18.67
C GLU A 316 41.86 -0.26 17.74
N VAL A 317 41.64 -0.36 16.42
CA VAL A 317 42.68 -0.21 15.40
C VAL A 317 43.04 1.27 15.27
N LYS A 318 44.32 1.59 15.44
CA LYS A 318 44.81 2.97 15.23
C LYS A 318 44.91 3.27 13.74
N TYR A 319 44.18 4.28 13.29
CA TYR A 319 44.24 4.78 11.91
C TYR A 319 44.26 6.31 11.89
N GLU A 320 44.86 6.90 10.83
CA GLU A 320 44.88 8.34 10.62
C GLU A 320 43.95 8.76 9.48
N LEU A 321 43.06 9.71 9.74
CA LEU A 321 42.15 10.28 8.75
C LEU A 321 42.88 11.33 7.88
N ASN A 322 43.83 10.87 7.07
CA ASN A 322 44.71 11.72 6.27
C ASN A 322 44.31 11.79 4.77
N SER A 323 45.03 12.64 4.01
CA SER A 323 44.81 12.82 2.58
C SER A 323 45.15 11.58 1.75
N ASP A 324 46.14 10.78 2.15
CA ASP A 324 46.50 9.54 1.46
C ASP A 324 45.35 8.53 1.47
N LEU A 325 44.75 8.31 2.64
CA LEU A 325 43.61 7.41 2.80
C LEU A 325 42.39 7.89 1.99
N ILE A 326 42.17 9.22 1.90
CA ILE A 326 41.13 9.80 1.04
C ILE A 326 41.33 9.38 -0.43
N VAL A 327 42.56 9.48 -0.93
CA VAL A 327 42.89 9.13 -2.31
C VAL A 327 42.71 7.63 -2.56
N LYS A 328 43.21 6.78 -1.64
CA LYS A 328 43.08 5.32 -1.72
C LYS A 328 41.61 4.89 -1.78
N ILE A 329 40.78 5.39 -0.86
CA ILE A 329 39.34 5.07 -0.83
C ILE A 329 38.67 5.55 -2.11
N ALA A 330 38.90 6.79 -2.55
CA ALA A 330 38.25 7.34 -3.75
C ALA A 330 38.57 6.52 -5.01
N ARG A 331 39.84 6.12 -5.19
CA ARG A 331 40.27 5.28 -6.32
C ARG A 331 39.69 3.87 -6.22
N TYR A 332 39.61 3.30 -5.02
CA TYR A 332 39.01 1.98 -4.82
C TYR A 332 37.51 1.96 -5.17
N ILE A 333 36.78 3.00 -4.76
CA ILE A 333 35.35 3.15 -5.08
C ILE A 333 35.16 3.24 -6.60
N ASP A 334 35.95 4.05 -7.31
CA ASP A 334 35.84 4.19 -8.76
C ASP A 334 36.16 2.88 -9.50
N LYS A 335 37.18 2.14 -9.04
CA LYS A 335 37.54 0.84 -9.61
C LYS A 335 36.45 -0.22 -9.43
N ASN A 336 35.76 -0.21 -8.27
CA ASN A 336 34.75 -1.21 -7.90
C ASN A 336 33.32 -0.64 -7.92
N ILE A 337 33.05 0.36 -8.77
CA ILE A 337 31.77 1.10 -8.72
C ILE A 337 30.55 0.21 -8.93
N ASP A 338 30.69 -0.87 -9.69
CA ASP A 338 29.61 -1.80 -10.02
C ASP A 338 29.09 -2.53 -8.78
N GLU A 339 29.95 -2.75 -7.77
CA GLU A 339 29.56 -3.33 -6.47
C GLU A 339 28.75 -2.35 -5.60
N TYR A 340 28.84 -1.05 -5.89
CA TYR A 340 28.19 0.02 -5.13
C TYR A 340 26.95 0.60 -5.83
N ASP A 341 26.48 -0.03 -6.89
CA ASP A 341 25.40 0.46 -7.73
C ASP A 341 24.06 0.66 -6.97
N ALA A 342 23.27 1.64 -7.42
CA ALA A 342 21.90 1.85 -6.97
C ALA A 342 20.91 0.82 -7.53
N ARG A 343 21.26 0.07 -8.58
CA ARG A 343 20.43 -1.01 -9.12
C ARG A 343 20.19 -2.04 -8.01
N ASP A 344 18.91 -2.23 -7.67
CA ASP A 344 18.50 -3.24 -6.70
C ASP A 344 19.20 -3.17 -5.33
N PHE A 345 19.63 -1.97 -4.92
CA PHE A 345 20.40 -1.74 -3.68
C PHE A 345 19.76 -2.28 -2.38
N ALA A 346 18.46 -2.56 -2.39
CA ALA A 346 17.74 -3.10 -1.24
C ALA A 346 17.73 -4.64 -1.18
N PHE A 347 18.14 -5.32 -2.25
CA PHE A 347 18.19 -6.77 -2.32
C PHE A 347 19.40 -7.32 -1.57
N SER A 348 19.21 -8.50 -0.96
CA SER A 348 20.20 -9.08 -0.06
C SER A 348 21.54 -9.36 -0.73
N LYS A 349 21.55 -9.74 -2.02
CA LYS A 349 22.77 -10.07 -2.76
C LYS A 349 23.63 -8.81 -2.95
N GLU A 350 23.02 -7.73 -3.38
CA GLU A 350 23.60 -6.42 -3.65
C GLU A 350 23.99 -5.72 -2.34
N VAL A 351 23.30 -6.01 -1.23
CA VAL A 351 23.75 -5.62 0.13
C VAL A 351 25.02 -6.35 0.49
N MET A 352 25.08 -7.68 0.33
CA MET A 352 26.28 -8.43 0.66
C MET A 352 27.47 -8.00 -0.20
N ALA A 353 27.26 -7.79 -1.50
CA ALA A 353 28.30 -7.45 -2.45
C ALA A 353 29.03 -6.15 -2.08
N ARG A 354 28.29 -5.05 -1.84
CA ARG A 354 28.88 -3.76 -1.45
C ARG A 354 29.67 -3.79 -0.14
N PHE A 355 29.13 -4.46 0.89
CA PHE A 355 29.80 -4.53 2.19
C PHE A 355 31.02 -5.45 2.12
N SER A 356 30.97 -6.52 1.32
CA SER A 356 32.12 -7.40 1.08
C SER A 356 33.22 -6.68 0.31
N ALA A 357 32.89 -5.89 -0.72
CA ALA A 357 33.86 -5.07 -1.43
C ALA A 357 34.57 -4.08 -0.50
N THR A 358 33.83 -3.39 0.38
CA THR A 358 34.45 -2.50 1.38
C THR A 358 35.27 -3.27 2.42
N ALA A 359 34.82 -4.45 2.85
CA ALA A 359 35.55 -5.30 3.79
C ALA A 359 36.91 -5.75 3.24
N ILE A 360 36.99 -6.10 1.95
CA ILE A 360 38.25 -6.47 1.28
C ILE A 360 39.25 -5.32 1.37
N PHE A 361 38.84 -4.10 1.00
CA PHE A 361 39.72 -2.92 1.10
C PHE A 361 40.25 -2.71 2.53
N LEU A 362 39.38 -2.81 3.54
CA LEU A 362 39.76 -2.57 4.93
C LEU A 362 40.69 -3.66 5.47
N GLN A 363 40.47 -4.91 5.07
CA GLN A 363 41.34 -6.03 5.42
C GLN A 363 42.73 -5.86 4.81
N GLU A 364 42.84 -5.43 3.55
CA GLU A 364 44.12 -5.17 2.87
C GLU A 364 44.88 -3.98 3.49
N GLU A 365 44.18 -2.88 3.82
CA GLU A 365 44.82 -1.65 4.30
C GLU A 365 45.17 -1.69 5.80
N PHE A 366 44.32 -2.30 6.64
CA PHE A 366 44.44 -2.25 8.11
C PHE A 366 44.73 -3.60 8.77
N ASN A 367 44.81 -4.69 8.00
CA ASN A 367 45.08 -6.04 8.50
C ASN A 367 44.08 -6.53 9.58
N VAL A 368 42.79 -6.22 9.39
CA VAL A 368 41.68 -6.61 10.27
C VAL A 368 40.85 -7.72 9.62
N ASP A 369 40.48 -8.76 10.37
CA ASP A 369 39.59 -9.80 9.86
C ASP A 369 38.13 -9.33 9.80
N MET A 370 37.77 -8.76 8.65
CA MET A 370 36.41 -8.26 8.41
C MET A 370 35.38 -9.39 8.22
N ASN A 371 35.80 -10.66 8.10
CA ASN A 371 34.86 -11.76 7.86
C ASN A 371 33.88 -11.97 9.01
N VAL A 372 34.29 -11.70 10.26
CA VAL A 372 33.42 -11.80 11.45
C VAL A 372 32.22 -10.85 11.34
N TYR A 373 32.42 -9.70 10.71
CA TYR A 373 31.44 -8.63 10.55
C TYR A 373 30.57 -8.80 9.30
N ILE A 374 31.04 -9.56 8.30
CA ILE A 374 30.26 -9.94 7.12
C ILE A 374 29.47 -11.22 7.38
N ASN A 375 30.14 -12.24 7.89
CA ASN A 375 29.65 -13.58 8.16
C ASN A 375 29.61 -13.85 9.66
N ALA A 376 28.41 -13.92 10.23
CA ALA A 376 28.27 -14.17 11.66
C ALA A 376 28.93 -15.47 12.13
N ASP A 377 29.97 -15.30 12.94
CA ASP A 377 30.67 -16.32 13.70
C ASP A 377 29.84 -16.82 14.91
N GLU A 378 30.40 -17.77 15.67
CA GLU A 378 29.74 -18.33 16.85
C GLU A 378 29.62 -17.30 18.00
N SER A 379 30.57 -16.36 18.12
CA SER A 379 30.58 -15.33 19.17
C SER A 379 29.52 -14.25 18.94
N ALA A 380 29.34 -13.75 17.71
CA ALA A 380 28.31 -12.81 17.32
C ALA A 380 26.92 -13.44 17.41
N ARG A 381 26.79 -14.75 17.11
CA ARG A 381 25.56 -15.50 17.39
C ARG A 381 25.25 -15.55 18.87
N LYS A 382 26.24 -15.77 19.74
CA LYS A 382 26.06 -15.75 21.21
C LYS A 382 25.67 -14.35 21.71
N ARG A 383 26.32 -13.28 21.27
CA ARG A 383 25.98 -11.88 21.59
C ARG A 383 24.56 -11.50 21.15
N ILE A 384 24.18 -11.79 19.88
CA ILE A 384 22.81 -11.56 19.39
C ILE A 384 21.78 -12.42 20.12
N THR A 385 22.16 -13.62 20.56
CA THR A 385 21.28 -14.50 21.35
C THR A 385 21.12 -14.01 22.78
N GLN A 386 22.15 -13.46 23.41
CA GLN A 386 22.09 -12.80 24.71
C GLN A 386 21.24 -11.53 24.65
N VAL A 387 21.41 -10.66 23.64
CA VAL A 387 20.54 -9.48 23.39
C VAL A 387 19.09 -9.88 23.03
N LYS A 388 18.87 -11.14 22.61
CA LYS A 388 17.53 -11.73 22.38
C LYS A 388 16.91 -12.34 23.64
N ARG A 389 17.69 -12.67 24.66
CA ARG A 389 17.15 -13.12 25.95
C ARG A 389 16.41 -11.91 26.55
N PRO A 390 15.12 -12.04 26.86
CA PRO A 390 14.50 -11.08 27.77
C PRO A 390 15.32 -11.14 29.06
N GLU A 391 15.63 -9.99 29.65
CA GLU A 391 15.66 -9.99 31.11
C GLU A 391 14.26 -10.41 31.52
N ASP A 392 14.18 -11.59 32.14
CA ASP A 392 12.94 -12.15 32.64
C ASP A 392 12.49 -11.25 33.80
N ALA A 393 11.67 -10.25 33.50
CA ALA A 393 10.86 -9.60 34.51
C ALA A 393 9.72 -10.56 34.84
N VAL A 394 9.90 -11.27 35.95
CA VAL A 394 8.79 -11.83 36.72
C VAL A 394 7.88 -10.67 37.08
N THR A 395 6.64 -10.72 36.61
CA THR A 395 5.54 -10.06 37.33
C THR A 395 4.22 -10.74 37.08
N LYS A 396 3.62 -11.13 38.21
CA LYS A 396 2.25 -11.63 38.32
C LYS A 396 1.28 -10.49 37.98
N LEU A 397 0.03 -10.88 37.78
CA LEU A 397 -1.21 -10.11 37.57
C LEU A 397 -1.26 -8.67 38.15
N SER A 398 -0.57 -8.39 39.27
CA SER A 398 -0.50 -7.07 39.92
C SER A 398 0.03 -5.93 39.05
N GLU A 399 0.86 -6.20 38.03
CA GLU A 399 1.30 -5.16 37.07
C GLU A 399 0.26 -4.85 35.98
N LEU A 400 -0.61 -5.81 35.63
CA LEU A 400 -1.71 -5.53 34.69
C LEU A 400 -2.73 -4.58 35.31
N GLU A 401 -2.93 -4.63 36.63
CA GLU A 401 -3.81 -3.70 37.34
C GLU A 401 -3.20 -2.29 37.42
N SER A 402 -1.90 -2.16 37.65
CA SER A 402 -1.23 -0.84 37.74
C SER A 402 -1.07 -0.12 36.40
N LEU A 403 -1.16 -0.85 35.28
CA LEU A 403 -1.08 -0.30 33.92
C LEU A 403 -2.46 0.03 33.32
N ARG A 404 -3.55 -0.40 33.96
CA ARG A 404 -4.91 -0.16 33.47
C ARG A 404 -5.30 1.30 33.69
N LEU A 405 -5.50 1.99 32.58
CA LEU A 405 -6.09 3.32 32.58
C LEU A 405 -7.56 3.25 33.00
N ASN A 406 -7.95 4.09 33.96
CA ASN A 406 -9.35 4.46 34.12
C ASN A 406 -9.80 5.18 32.83
N LYS A 407 -10.69 4.56 32.05
CA LYS A 407 -11.20 5.15 30.80
C LYS A 407 -12.19 6.26 31.13
N PRO A 408 -11.81 7.54 31.03
CA PRO A 408 -12.74 8.62 31.28
C PRO A 408 -13.70 8.74 30.09
N GLU A 409 -14.93 9.15 30.34
CA GLU A 409 -15.84 9.49 29.24
C GLU A 409 -15.31 10.74 28.51
N PRO A 410 -15.34 10.77 27.17
CA PRO A 410 -14.83 11.90 26.42
C PRO A 410 -15.63 13.16 26.75
N SER A 411 -14.92 14.24 27.07
CA SER A 411 -15.55 15.56 27.21
C SER A 411 -15.93 16.10 25.82
N ARG A 412 -16.99 16.90 25.78
CA ARG A 412 -17.39 17.65 24.59
C ARG A 412 -16.93 19.09 24.78
N ASN A 413 -16.04 19.54 23.91
CA ASN A 413 -15.52 20.89 23.95
C ASN A 413 -15.81 21.57 22.62
N SER A 414 -16.34 22.79 22.67
CA SER A 414 -16.49 23.60 21.46
C SER A 414 -15.12 23.96 20.88
N ILE A 415 -15.07 24.24 19.58
CA ILE A 415 -13.84 24.73 18.96
C ILE A 415 -13.41 26.06 19.62
N ASP A 416 -14.36 26.93 19.96
CA ASP A 416 -14.06 28.19 20.67
C ASP A 416 -13.40 27.94 22.05
N ASP A 417 -13.90 26.99 22.84
CA ASP A 417 -13.31 26.65 24.14
C ASP A 417 -11.88 26.14 23.99
N ILE A 418 -11.63 25.27 23.01
CA ILE A 418 -10.28 24.74 22.75
C ILE A 418 -9.33 25.87 22.31
N VAL A 419 -9.78 26.77 21.44
CA VAL A 419 -8.99 27.94 21.01
C VAL A 419 -8.67 28.84 22.20
N ARG A 420 -9.64 29.09 23.10
CA ARG A 420 -9.42 29.86 24.33
C ARG A 420 -8.42 29.18 25.26
N MET A 421 -8.51 27.85 25.44
CA MET A 421 -7.56 27.08 26.25
C MET A 421 -6.14 27.13 25.68
N MET A 422 -5.99 27.06 24.35
CA MET A 422 -4.71 27.21 23.65
C MET A 422 -4.10 28.59 23.87
N ASN A 423 -4.90 29.66 23.75
CA ASN A 423 -4.45 31.03 23.97
C ASN A 423 -4.00 31.28 25.42
N ARG A 424 -4.57 30.56 26.39
CA ARG A 424 -4.20 30.64 27.82
C ARG A 424 -2.97 29.82 28.20
N ARG A 425 -2.19 29.31 27.24
CA ARG A 425 -0.99 28.46 27.45
C ARG A 425 -1.26 27.13 28.18
N LYS A 426 -2.51 26.68 28.23
CA LYS A 426 -2.87 25.42 28.90
C LYS A 426 -2.89 24.21 27.97
N PHE A 427 -2.56 24.39 26.69
CA PHE A 427 -2.73 23.36 25.67
C PHE A 427 -1.49 23.26 24.77
N MET A 428 -0.70 22.22 24.98
CA MET A 428 0.48 21.89 24.18
C MET A 428 0.06 21.10 22.95
N VAL A 429 -0.28 21.84 21.88
CA VAL A 429 -0.79 21.28 20.61
C VAL A 429 0.24 20.40 19.91
N ARG A 430 1.52 20.73 20.08
CA ARG A 430 2.63 20.10 19.37
C ARG A 430 3.71 19.69 20.38
N PRO A 431 3.67 18.45 20.90
CA PRO A 431 4.77 17.86 21.65
C PRO A 431 5.97 17.52 20.74
N SER A 432 7.16 17.40 21.34
CA SER A 432 8.44 17.13 20.66
C SER A 432 8.47 15.84 19.82
N TYR A 433 7.79 14.79 20.30
CA TYR A 433 7.72 13.51 19.60
C TYR A 433 6.79 13.52 18.39
N GLN A 434 5.88 14.49 18.27
CA GLN A 434 4.94 14.56 17.16
C GLN A 434 5.57 15.16 15.89
N ARG A 435 5.12 14.66 14.74
CA ARG A 435 5.59 15.15 13.44
C ARG A 435 5.14 16.60 13.16
N LYS A 436 5.94 17.30 12.34
CA LYS A 436 5.60 18.61 11.77
C LYS A 436 4.28 18.57 10.97
N GLU A 437 3.70 19.73 10.66
CA GLU A 437 2.47 19.82 9.87
C GLU A 437 2.68 19.32 8.42
N VAL A 438 1.97 18.26 8.04
CA VAL A 438 2.12 17.58 6.72
C VAL A 438 0.80 17.56 5.92
N ILE A 439 -0.28 18.13 6.45
CA ILE A 439 -1.59 18.05 5.81
C ILE A 439 -1.64 18.80 4.47
N ASN A 440 -2.22 18.16 3.45
CA ASN A 440 -2.46 18.76 2.14
C ASN A 440 -3.72 19.64 2.19
N PRO A 441 -3.74 20.83 1.57
CA PRO A 441 -4.92 21.70 1.47
C PRO A 441 -6.23 20.99 1.09
N LYS A 442 -6.20 19.97 0.21
CA LYS A 442 -7.40 19.19 -0.13
C LYS A 442 -7.95 18.42 1.08
N LYS A 443 -7.07 17.78 1.85
CA LYS A 443 -7.47 17.05 3.08
C LYS A 443 -7.91 18.02 4.17
N ALA A 444 -7.21 19.14 4.32
CA ALA A 444 -7.57 20.20 5.24
C ALA A 444 -8.99 20.73 4.96
N SER A 445 -9.30 21.00 3.68
CA SER A 445 -10.64 21.44 3.25
C SER A 445 -11.73 20.40 3.55
N SER A 446 -11.42 19.11 3.44
CA SER A 446 -12.36 18.04 3.77
C SER A 446 -12.67 17.94 5.27
N ILE A 447 -11.72 18.28 6.15
CA ILE A 447 -11.98 18.37 7.60
C ILE A 447 -12.94 19.53 7.88
N ILE A 448 -12.68 20.72 7.32
CA ILE A 448 -13.57 21.88 7.50
C ILE A 448 -14.97 21.62 6.94
N GLU A 449 -15.07 20.98 5.77
CA GLU A 449 -16.37 20.58 5.21
C GLU A 449 -17.11 19.60 6.13
N SER A 450 -16.41 18.70 6.82
CA SER A 450 -17.04 17.78 7.80
C SER A 450 -17.64 18.55 8.99
N ILE A 451 -16.92 19.55 9.50
CA ILE A 451 -17.38 20.45 10.56
C ILE A 451 -18.63 21.22 10.12
N LEU A 452 -18.60 21.80 8.92
CA LEU A 452 -19.74 22.52 8.35
C LEU A 452 -20.95 21.62 8.07
N LEU A 453 -20.73 20.32 7.84
CA LEU A 453 -21.79 19.32 7.71
C LEU A 453 -22.28 18.75 9.04
N GLY A 454 -21.63 19.07 10.17
CA GLY A 454 -22.00 18.50 11.47
C GLY A 454 -21.53 17.05 11.67
N ILE A 455 -20.65 16.54 10.81
CA ILE A 455 -20.12 15.18 10.92
C ILE A 455 -19.07 15.16 12.03
N THR A 456 -19.31 14.36 13.07
CA THR A 456 -18.38 14.21 14.19
C THR A 456 -17.00 13.78 13.71
N LEU A 457 -15.97 14.47 14.17
CA LEU A 457 -14.58 14.06 13.91
C LEU A 457 -14.18 12.96 14.90
N PRO A 458 -13.11 12.17 14.61
CA PRO A 458 -12.56 11.26 15.61
C PRO A 458 -12.23 12.02 16.93
N PRO A 459 -12.09 11.34 18.07
CA PRO A 459 -11.68 12.00 19.30
C PRO A 459 -10.26 12.59 19.20
N ILE A 460 -10.02 13.67 19.93
CA ILE A 460 -8.69 14.23 20.21
C ILE A 460 -8.22 13.60 21.52
N PHE A 461 -7.01 13.06 21.54
CA PHE A 461 -6.44 12.46 22.76
C PHE A 461 -5.47 13.46 23.38
N VAL A 462 -5.63 13.69 24.68
CA VAL A 462 -4.86 14.67 25.45
C VAL A 462 -4.36 14.02 26.72
N TYR A 463 -3.08 14.22 27.05
CA TYR A 463 -2.50 13.92 28.35
C TYR A 463 -2.50 15.19 29.19
N LYS A 464 -3.07 15.14 30.39
CA LYS A 464 -3.10 16.28 31.30
C LYS A 464 -2.08 16.08 32.41
N HIS A 465 -1.06 16.93 32.36
CA HIS A 465 -0.01 17.00 33.36
C HIS A 465 -0.55 17.54 34.69
N SER A 466 0.12 17.17 35.78
CA SER A 466 -0.11 17.68 37.14
C SER A 466 -0.02 19.21 37.24
N ASN A 467 0.73 19.87 36.35
CA ASN A 467 0.80 21.33 36.24
C ASN A 467 -0.40 21.98 35.51
N GLY A 468 -1.37 21.19 35.05
CA GLY A 468 -2.58 21.62 34.35
C GLY A 468 -2.42 21.85 32.84
N VAL A 469 -1.26 21.53 32.26
CA VAL A 469 -1.02 21.59 30.82
C VAL A 469 -1.60 20.35 30.14
N HIS A 470 -2.34 20.60 29.05
CA HIS A 470 -3.00 19.59 28.21
C HIS A 470 -2.12 19.32 26.99
N GLU A 471 -1.39 18.23 27.00
CA GLU A 471 -0.54 17.78 25.91
C GLU A 471 -1.33 16.95 24.90
N VAL A 472 -1.35 17.36 23.64
CA VAL A 472 -2.04 16.58 22.60
C VAL A 472 -1.24 15.33 22.29
N ILE A 473 -1.84 14.15 22.44
CA ILE A 473 -1.26 12.86 22.03
C ILE A 473 -1.67 12.56 20.58
N ASP A 474 -2.95 12.69 20.24
CA ASP A 474 -3.46 12.51 18.88
C ASP A 474 -4.48 13.58 18.51
N GLY A 475 -4.50 13.98 17.24
CA GLY A 475 -5.41 15.00 16.73
C GLY A 475 -4.76 16.33 16.39
N GLN A 476 -3.45 16.46 16.58
CA GLN A 476 -2.67 17.67 16.25
C GLN A 476 -3.00 18.23 14.86
N GLN A 477 -2.99 17.39 13.81
CA GLN A 477 -3.23 17.86 12.44
C GLN A 477 -4.66 18.40 12.23
N ARG A 478 -5.64 17.88 12.97
CA ARG A 478 -7.03 18.36 12.92
C ARG A 478 -7.15 19.71 13.61
N LEU A 479 -6.56 19.85 14.79
CA LEU A 479 -6.50 21.13 15.50
C LEU A 479 -5.75 22.19 14.69
N LEU A 480 -4.57 21.89 14.17
CA LEU A 480 -3.80 22.82 13.32
C LEU A 480 -4.56 23.21 12.04
N THR A 481 -5.38 22.31 11.47
CA THR A 481 -6.23 22.63 10.32
C THR A 481 -7.32 23.63 10.69
N ILE A 482 -7.99 23.40 11.82
CA ILE A 482 -9.05 24.27 12.32
C ILE A 482 -8.48 25.67 12.61
N LEU A 483 -7.37 25.74 13.36
CA LEU A 483 -6.66 26.99 13.65
C LEU A 483 -6.17 27.67 12.38
N GLY A 484 -5.62 26.90 11.43
CA GLY A 484 -5.15 27.40 10.15
C GLY A 484 -6.27 28.02 9.32
N PHE A 485 -7.47 27.43 9.33
CA PHE A 485 -8.63 27.98 8.62
C PHE A 485 -9.16 29.25 9.28
N ILE A 486 -9.37 29.23 10.61
CA ILE A 486 -9.86 30.37 11.40
C ILE A 486 -8.86 31.52 11.40
N GLY A 487 -7.56 31.22 11.27
CA GLY A 487 -6.48 32.20 11.35
C GLY A 487 -6.01 32.46 12.78
N SER A 488 -6.25 31.55 13.72
CA SER A 488 -5.75 31.64 15.09
C SER A 488 -4.28 31.23 15.19
N THR A 489 -3.59 31.79 16.18
CA THR A 489 -2.23 31.39 16.56
C THR A 489 -2.25 30.24 17.57
N TYR A 490 -1.11 29.58 17.73
CA TYR A 490 -0.88 28.64 18.83
C TYR A 490 0.56 28.80 19.34
N ILE A 491 0.85 28.25 20.52
CA ILE A 491 2.20 28.25 21.09
C ILE A 491 2.91 26.95 20.69
N ASN A 492 4.12 27.06 20.16
CA ASN A 492 4.92 25.91 19.76
C ASN A 492 5.78 25.34 20.92
N GLU A 493 6.48 24.24 20.64
CA GLU A 493 7.42 23.54 21.55
C GLU A 493 8.48 24.45 22.21
N LYS A 494 8.81 25.58 21.59
CA LYS A 494 9.81 26.55 22.08
C LYS A 494 9.16 27.74 22.81
N GLU A 495 7.92 27.57 23.27
CA GLU A 495 7.08 28.59 23.93
C GLU A 495 6.84 29.87 23.10
N LYS A 496 7.01 29.80 21.77
CA LYS A 496 6.80 30.93 20.86
C LYS A 496 5.45 30.85 20.18
N THR A 497 4.78 32.00 20.06
CA THR A 497 3.58 32.15 19.23
C THR A 497 3.92 31.85 17.78
N SER A 498 3.15 30.95 17.16
CA SER A 498 3.36 30.47 15.80
C SER A 498 2.03 30.32 15.07
N PHE A 499 2.12 30.16 13.75
CA PHE A 499 0.98 29.96 12.86
C PHE A 499 1.00 28.56 12.27
N SER A 500 -0.18 28.05 11.92
CA SER A 500 -0.28 26.85 11.07
C SER A 500 0.43 27.11 9.73
N LYS A 501 1.02 26.06 9.16
CA LYS A 501 1.63 26.11 7.83
C LYS A 501 0.63 26.56 6.76
N ASN A 502 -0.64 26.19 6.92
CA ASN A 502 -1.73 26.56 6.03
C ASN A 502 -2.53 27.74 6.60
N HIS A 503 -1.88 28.76 7.16
CA HIS A 503 -2.59 29.90 7.74
C HIS A 503 -3.49 30.62 6.71
N LYS A 504 -4.76 30.84 7.10
CA LYS A 504 -5.83 31.46 6.31
C LYS A 504 -6.01 30.85 4.90
N PHE A 505 -5.93 29.52 4.82
CA PHE A 505 -6.12 28.81 3.56
C PHE A 505 -7.58 28.87 3.07
N SER A 506 -7.75 28.83 1.74
CA SER A 506 -9.07 28.73 1.11
C SER A 506 -9.49 27.27 0.91
N LEU A 507 -10.80 27.01 0.98
CA LEU A 507 -11.37 25.68 0.75
C LEU A 507 -11.16 25.24 -0.71
N ARG A 508 -10.77 23.98 -0.92
CA ARG A 508 -10.44 23.44 -2.26
C ARG A 508 -11.04 22.06 -2.46
N LYS A 509 -11.62 21.83 -3.65
CA LYS A 509 -12.09 20.52 -4.12
C LYS A 509 -13.05 19.86 -3.13
N LEU A 510 -14.02 20.63 -2.64
CA LEU A 510 -15.10 20.16 -1.79
C LEU A 510 -15.96 19.16 -2.58
N ARG A 511 -16.47 18.12 -1.89
CA ARG A 511 -17.25 17.06 -2.54
C ARG A 511 -18.73 17.38 -2.54
N ILE A 512 -19.20 17.95 -1.44
CA ILE A 512 -20.60 18.16 -1.12
C ILE A 512 -20.89 19.66 -1.24
N LEU A 513 -20.24 20.47 -0.39
CA LEU A 513 -20.43 21.93 -0.33
C LEU A 513 -19.63 22.64 -1.43
N LYS A 514 -19.85 22.27 -2.69
CA LYS A 514 -19.06 22.74 -3.85
C LYS A 514 -19.09 24.27 -3.98
N GLU A 515 -20.19 24.90 -3.58
CA GLU A 515 -20.42 26.35 -3.56
C GLU A 515 -19.47 27.11 -2.65
N LEU A 516 -18.95 26.47 -1.58
CA LEU A 516 -17.98 27.09 -0.68
C LEU A 516 -16.52 26.91 -1.15
N THR A 517 -16.31 26.33 -2.33
CA THR A 517 -14.97 26.13 -2.88
C THR A 517 -14.36 27.48 -3.24
N GLY A 518 -13.18 27.77 -2.69
CA GLY A 518 -12.47 29.03 -2.85
C GLY A 518 -12.63 29.97 -1.65
N GLU A 519 -13.63 29.72 -0.79
CA GLU A 519 -13.91 30.59 0.35
C GLU A 519 -12.87 30.46 1.47
N LYS A 520 -12.61 31.57 2.14
CA LYS A 520 -11.85 31.67 3.39
C LYS A 520 -12.81 31.81 4.56
N PHE A 521 -12.33 31.58 5.78
CA PHE A 521 -13.13 31.76 6.99
C PHE A 521 -13.81 33.14 7.05
N GLU A 522 -13.05 34.21 6.77
CA GLU A 522 -13.54 35.60 6.74
C GLU A 522 -14.65 35.86 5.71
N ASN A 523 -14.71 35.05 4.65
CA ASN A 523 -15.73 35.18 3.60
C ASN A 523 -17.00 34.37 3.88
N LEU A 524 -16.97 33.48 4.88
CA LEU A 524 -18.15 32.72 5.27
C LEU A 524 -19.17 33.67 5.93
N ASN A 525 -20.46 33.39 5.75
CA ASN A 525 -21.50 34.12 6.46
C ASN A 525 -21.40 33.84 7.99
N GLY A 526 -21.96 34.75 8.81
CA GLY A 526 -21.86 34.64 10.28
C GLY A 526 -22.37 33.29 10.82
N SER A 527 -23.48 32.78 10.29
CA SER A 527 -24.03 31.48 10.70
C SER A 527 -23.08 30.30 10.45
N LEU A 528 -22.34 30.28 9.33
CA LEU A 528 -21.36 29.23 9.05
C LEU A 528 -20.09 29.39 9.89
N GLN A 529 -19.70 30.62 10.25
CA GLN A 529 -18.61 30.88 11.18
C GLN A 529 -18.97 30.38 12.59
N ASP A 530 -20.15 30.73 13.09
CA ASP A 530 -20.68 30.27 14.38
C ASP A 530 -20.75 28.74 14.41
N LYS A 531 -21.21 28.11 13.32
CA LYS A 531 -21.22 26.66 13.19
C LYS A 531 -19.84 26.02 13.35
N ILE A 532 -18.77 26.69 12.90
CA ILE A 532 -17.41 26.21 13.12
C ILE A 532 -17.02 26.37 14.59
N TYR A 533 -17.26 27.53 15.21
CA TYR A 533 -16.90 27.75 16.61
C TYR A 533 -17.66 26.85 17.59
N ASP A 534 -18.96 26.65 17.36
CA ASP A 534 -19.85 25.87 18.21
C ASP A 534 -19.70 24.35 18.02
N PHE A 535 -18.99 23.93 16.97
CA PHE A 535 -18.80 22.52 16.67
C PHE A 535 -18.10 21.80 17.84
N GLN A 536 -18.71 20.70 18.28
CA GLN A 536 -18.26 19.94 19.44
C GLN A 536 -17.21 18.90 19.04
N LEU A 537 -16.00 19.05 19.57
CA LEU A 537 -14.94 18.07 19.49
C LEU A 537 -14.98 17.17 20.72
N TYR A 538 -14.88 15.86 20.48
CA TYR A 538 -14.69 14.87 21.55
C TYR A 538 -13.22 14.88 21.98
N VAL A 539 -12.97 15.19 23.24
CA VAL A 539 -11.63 15.18 23.85
C VAL A 539 -11.57 14.06 24.88
N VAL A 540 -10.63 13.14 24.70
CA VAL A 540 -10.31 12.09 25.67
C VAL A 540 -9.10 12.58 26.47
N GLU A 541 -9.36 12.98 27.71
CA GLU A 541 -8.34 13.47 28.65
C GLU A 541 -7.83 12.32 29.53
N ILE A 542 -6.53 12.04 29.49
CA ILE A 542 -5.85 11.09 30.37
C ILE A 542 -5.11 11.91 31.42
N ASP A 543 -5.58 11.88 32.66
CA ASP A 543 -4.98 12.63 33.78
C ASP A 543 -3.79 11.85 34.34
N GLU A 544 -2.67 12.56 34.56
CA GLU A 544 -1.42 12.05 35.13
C GLU A 544 -1.63 11.53 36.56
N ASN A 545 -2.44 12.20 37.38
CA ASN A 545 -2.57 11.87 38.80
C ASN A 545 -3.09 10.44 39.05
N PRO A 546 -4.19 9.99 38.41
CA PRO A 546 -4.62 8.60 38.54
C PRO A 546 -3.76 7.59 37.76
N ASN A 547 -2.84 8.04 36.89
CA ASN A 547 -2.08 7.16 35.99
C ASN A 547 -0.58 7.52 35.93
N PRO A 548 0.17 7.45 37.03
CA PRO A 548 1.56 7.94 37.09
C PRO A 548 2.55 7.17 36.20
N ASN A 549 2.23 5.91 35.85
CA ASN A 549 3.06 5.07 34.99
C ASN A 549 2.66 5.13 33.51
N PHE A 550 1.70 5.98 33.14
CA PHE A 550 1.22 6.08 31.77
C PHE A 550 2.25 6.79 30.88
N ASN A 551 2.54 6.20 29.72
CA ASN A 551 3.44 6.78 28.74
C ASN A 551 2.64 7.37 27.54
N PRO A 552 2.56 8.71 27.40
CA PRO A 552 1.83 9.34 26.29
C PRO A 552 2.42 9.01 24.91
N ILE A 553 3.74 8.76 24.82
CA ILE A 553 4.43 8.39 23.58
C ILE A 553 3.98 6.99 23.11
N ASP A 554 3.86 6.02 24.03
CA ASP A 554 3.39 4.68 23.67
C ASP A 554 1.95 4.72 23.13
N LEU A 555 1.07 5.54 23.73
CA LEU A 555 -0.28 5.74 23.19
C LEU A 555 -0.26 6.44 21.82
N PHE A 556 0.57 7.47 21.63
CA PHE A 556 0.73 8.12 20.33
C PHE A 556 1.11 7.12 19.24
N ILE A 557 2.08 6.25 19.50
CA ILE A 557 2.52 5.20 18.58
C ILE A 557 1.38 4.19 18.34
N ARG A 558 0.69 3.72 19.38
CA ARG A 558 -0.44 2.77 19.26
C ARG A 558 -1.58 3.32 18.38
N LEU A 559 -1.91 4.60 18.54
CA LEU A 559 -2.97 5.27 17.78
C LEU A 559 -2.58 5.54 16.32
N ASN A 560 -1.31 5.88 16.06
CA ASN A 560 -0.85 6.35 14.75
C ASN A 560 -0.09 5.30 13.90
N ASP A 561 0.36 4.20 14.50
CA ASP A 561 0.97 3.09 13.78
C ASP A 561 -0.09 2.28 13.01
N LYS A 562 -0.23 2.63 11.73
CA LYS A 562 -1.04 1.88 10.76
C LYS A 562 -0.12 1.16 9.78
N PRO A 563 0.29 -0.10 10.05
CA PRO A 563 1.09 -0.88 9.11
C PRO A 563 0.29 -1.26 7.85
N TYR A 564 -1.05 -1.21 7.92
CA TYR A 564 -1.95 -1.63 6.83
C TYR A 564 -2.93 -0.51 6.43
N PRO A 565 -2.48 0.66 5.91
CA PRO A 565 -3.39 1.68 5.39
C PRO A 565 -4.10 1.17 4.13
N ILE A 566 -5.29 1.70 3.81
CA ILE A 566 -5.95 1.44 2.52
C ILE A 566 -5.00 1.91 1.42
N ARG A 567 -4.68 1.04 0.46
CA ARG A 567 -3.77 1.38 -0.63
C ARG A 567 -4.46 2.36 -1.58
N GLU A 568 -3.84 3.51 -1.82
CA GLU A 568 -4.32 4.45 -2.84
C GLU A 568 -4.30 3.78 -4.22
N HIS A 569 -5.30 4.11 -5.05
CA HIS A 569 -5.46 3.57 -6.40
C HIS A 569 -5.46 2.03 -6.46
N SER A 570 -6.08 1.39 -5.47
CA SER A 570 -6.30 -0.05 -5.40
C SER A 570 -7.78 -0.38 -5.28
N PHE A 571 -8.12 -1.65 -5.46
CA PHE A 571 -9.51 -2.10 -5.29
C PHE A 571 -10.03 -1.89 -3.86
N GLU A 572 -9.18 -1.97 -2.84
CA GLU A 572 -9.57 -1.66 -1.46
C GLU A 572 -10.15 -0.25 -1.33
N MET A 573 -9.61 0.70 -2.10
CA MET A 573 -10.07 2.09 -2.12
C MET A 573 -11.31 2.25 -3.01
N TRP A 574 -11.30 1.68 -4.22
CA TRP A 574 -12.44 1.82 -5.16
C TRP A 574 -13.71 1.18 -4.60
N ASN A 575 -13.59 0.03 -3.94
CA ASN A 575 -14.70 -0.66 -3.29
C ASN A 575 -15.47 0.22 -2.29
N SER A 576 -14.84 1.27 -1.76
CA SER A 576 -15.45 2.13 -0.75
C SER A 576 -16.25 3.32 -1.30
N TRP A 577 -16.13 3.67 -2.57
CA TRP A 577 -16.78 4.86 -3.13
C TRP A 577 -17.24 4.73 -4.59
N ALA A 578 -16.75 3.72 -5.31
CA ALA A 578 -17.19 3.45 -6.67
C ALA A 578 -18.64 2.91 -6.70
N ASP A 579 -19.21 2.96 -7.89
CA ASP A 579 -20.56 2.48 -8.19
C ASP A 579 -20.75 1.01 -7.74
N ILE A 580 -21.87 0.77 -7.06
CA ILE A 580 -22.18 -0.52 -6.44
C ILE A 580 -22.33 -1.64 -7.47
N GLU A 581 -22.95 -1.36 -8.62
CA GLU A 581 -23.22 -2.37 -9.65
C GLU A 581 -21.92 -2.81 -10.32
N ILE A 582 -21.01 -1.86 -10.56
CA ILE A 582 -19.68 -2.13 -11.11
C ILE A 582 -18.87 -3.01 -10.14
N ILE A 583 -18.84 -2.63 -8.85
CA ILE A 583 -18.13 -3.39 -7.81
C ILE A 583 -18.71 -4.80 -7.65
N GLN A 584 -20.04 -4.93 -7.64
CA GLN A 584 -20.71 -6.22 -7.52
C GLN A 584 -20.42 -7.11 -8.73
N CYS A 585 -20.49 -6.56 -9.94
CA CYS A 585 -20.17 -7.28 -11.17
C CYS A 585 -18.72 -7.79 -11.18
N LEU A 586 -17.76 -6.99 -10.72
CA LEU A 586 -16.35 -7.38 -10.60
C LEU A 586 -16.14 -8.48 -9.53
N LYS A 587 -16.81 -8.38 -8.39
CA LYS A 587 -16.77 -9.42 -7.33
C LYS A 587 -17.41 -10.72 -7.79
N ASP A 588 -18.50 -10.68 -8.54
CA ASP A 588 -19.15 -11.87 -9.07
C ASP A 588 -18.33 -12.51 -10.20
N LEU A 589 -17.64 -11.69 -11.01
CA LEU A 589 -16.64 -12.19 -11.94
C LEU A 589 -15.48 -12.88 -11.20
N LYS A 590 -14.98 -12.27 -10.11
CA LYS A 590 -13.94 -12.87 -9.25
C LYS A 590 -14.38 -14.21 -8.70
N LYS A 591 -15.56 -14.30 -8.08
CA LYS A 591 -16.09 -15.54 -7.51
C LYS A 591 -16.13 -16.70 -8.52
N LYS A 592 -16.51 -16.41 -9.77
CA LYS A 592 -16.56 -17.42 -10.86
C LYS A 592 -15.17 -17.91 -11.30
N LEU A 593 -14.12 -17.13 -11.04
CA LEU A 593 -12.77 -17.34 -11.57
C LEU A 593 -11.74 -17.77 -10.51
N ASP A 594 -12.04 -17.55 -9.23
CA ASP A 594 -11.12 -17.66 -8.09
C ASP A 594 -10.47 -19.05 -7.91
N SER A 595 -11.06 -20.09 -8.52
CA SER A 595 -10.55 -21.47 -8.45
C SER A 595 -9.22 -21.66 -9.17
N TRP A 596 -8.98 -20.95 -10.28
CA TRP A 596 -7.78 -21.11 -11.11
C TRP A 596 -7.17 -19.79 -11.60
N PHE A 597 -7.95 -18.72 -11.74
CA PHE A 597 -7.50 -17.42 -12.21
C PHE A 597 -7.43 -16.44 -11.03
N PHE A 598 -6.26 -16.35 -10.41
CA PHE A 598 -5.97 -15.52 -9.25
C PHE A 598 -4.51 -15.09 -9.24
N VAL A 599 -4.22 -13.94 -8.62
CA VAL A 599 -2.86 -13.51 -8.25
C VAL A 599 -2.43 -14.24 -6.98
N LYS A 600 -3.30 -14.25 -5.96
CA LYS A 600 -3.07 -14.93 -4.70
C LYS A 600 -4.27 -15.79 -4.36
N GLN A 601 -4.02 -17.07 -4.06
CA GLN A 601 -5.06 -17.96 -3.53
C GLN A 601 -5.14 -17.76 -2.03
N ILE A 602 -6.34 -17.45 -1.53
CA ILE A 602 -6.63 -17.42 -0.09
C ILE A 602 -6.96 -18.85 0.32
N LYS A 603 -6.09 -19.49 1.13
CA LYS A 603 -6.26 -20.89 1.57
C LYS A 603 -6.62 -20.98 3.05
N LYS A 604 -6.06 -20.09 3.87
CA LYS A 604 -6.27 -20.05 5.32
C LYS A 604 -6.94 -18.73 5.71
N ALA A 605 -7.70 -18.75 6.81
CA ALA A 605 -8.26 -17.52 7.41
C ALA A 605 -7.17 -16.50 7.83
N THR A 606 -5.93 -16.96 8.02
CA THR A 606 -4.75 -16.12 8.32
C THR A 606 -4.13 -15.48 7.07
N ASP A 607 -4.50 -15.92 5.87
CA ASP A 607 -3.93 -15.37 4.65
C ASP A 607 -4.45 -13.95 4.42
N ARG A 608 -3.51 -13.00 4.36
CA ARG A 608 -3.84 -11.60 4.08
C ARG A 608 -4.52 -11.46 2.72
N ASP A 609 -5.74 -10.95 2.70
CA ASP A 609 -6.46 -10.66 1.46
C ASP A 609 -6.62 -9.15 1.29
N ARG A 610 -5.86 -8.59 0.35
CA ARG A 610 -5.91 -7.17 -0.01
C ARG A 610 -6.75 -6.89 -1.26
N MET A 611 -7.64 -7.82 -1.63
CA MET A 611 -8.46 -7.73 -2.83
C MET A 611 -7.63 -7.61 -4.12
N GLU A 612 -6.48 -8.29 -4.15
CA GLU A 612 -5.53 -8.24 -5.29
C GLU A 612 -6.11 -8.93 -6.54
N ASN A 613 -7.02 -9.90 -6.36
CA ASN A 613 -7.70 -10.59 -7.46
C ASN A 613 -8.77 -9.69 -8.09
N GLU A 614 -9.51 -8.93 -7.28
CA GLU A 614 -10.46 -7.92 -7.74
C GLU A 614 -9.73 -6.76 -8.43
N GLU A 615 -8.60 -6.30 -7.88
CA GLU A 615 -7.75 -5.28 -8.50
C GLU A 615 -7.25 -5.71 -9.89
N LEU A 616 -6.88 -6.99 -10.04
CA LEU A 616 -6.51 -7.55 -11.34
C LEU A 616 -7.67 -7.45 -12.35
N LEU A 617 -8.87 -7.89 -11.98
CA LEU A 617 -10.02 -7.86 -12.88
C LEU A 617 -10.44 -6.43 -13.24
N THR A 618 -10.38 -5.50 -12.29
CA THR A 618 -10.60 -4.08 -12.55
C THR A 618 -9.57 -3.54 -13.54
N THR A 619 -8.30 -3.91 -13.36
CA THR A 619 -7.24 -3.42 -14.24
C THR A 619 -7.38 -3.98 -15.66
N ILE A 620 -7.72 -5.27 -15.82
CA ILE A 620 -8.02 -5.85 -17.14
C ILE A 620 -9.23 -5.16 -17.77
N SER A 621 -10.30 -4.94 -17.01
CA SER A 621 -11.48 -4.22 -17.51
C SER A 621 -11.15 -2.79 -17.93
N PHE A 622 -10.27 -2.11 -17.20
CA PHE A 622 -9.76 -0.80 -17.58
C PHE A 622 -8.94 -0.83 -18.87
N LEU A 623 -8.11 -1.87 -19.07
CA LEU A 623 -7.34 -2.04 -20.29
C LEU A 623 -8.24 -2.28 -21.51
N GLU A 624 -9.29 -3.09 -21.34
CA GLU A 624 -10.33 -3.31 -22.35
C GLU A 624 -11.12 -2.02 -22.67
N TYR A 625 -11.43 -1.22 -21.64
CA TYR A 625 -12.10 0.07 -21.82
C TYR A 625 -11.25 1.02 -22.67
N LEU A 626 -9.94 1.10 -22.38
CA LEU A 626 -9.03 1.94 -23.16
C LEU A 626 -8.84 1.43 -24.59
N ALA A 627 -8.76 0.11 -24.80
CA ALA A 627 -8.60 -0.48 -26.12
C ALA A 627 -9.78 -0.16 -27.06
N ASN A 628 -10.98 -0.01 -26.50
CA ASN A 628 -12.19 0.36 -27.25
C ASN A 628 -12.38 1.88 -27.41
N SER A 629 -11.55 2.69 -26.74
CA SER A 629 -11.62 4.16 -26.81
C SER A 629 -10.56 4.71 -27.78
N SER A 630 -10.87 5.82 -28.46
CA SER A 630 -9.97 6.50 -29.40
C SER A 630 -8.71 7.12 -28.73
N ASP A 631 -8.60 7.08 -27.40
CA ASP A 631 -7.43 7.53 -26.64
C ASP A 631 -6.34 6.44 -26.67
N GLY A 632 -5.71 6.26 -27.85
CA GLY A 632 -4.67 5.26 -28.17
C GLY A 632 -3.34 5.40 -27.41
N LYS A 633 -3.36 5.81 -26.15
CA LYS A 633 -2.17 5.96 -25.31
C LYS A 633 -1.77 4.63 -24.67
N LYS A 634 -0.47 4.30 -24.73
CA LYS A 634 0.15 3.17 -24.01
C LYS A 634 -0.24 3.20 -22.52
N SER A 635 -1.11 2.28 -22.12
CA SER A 635 -1.65 2.13 -20.75
C SER A 635 -0.72 1.31 -19.84
N ILE A 636 -0.02 0.35 -20.44
CA ILE A 636 1.00 -0.48 -19.82
C ILE A 636 2.38 0.08 -20.17
N ASP A 637 3.17 0.35 -19.14
CA ASP A 637 4.59 0.67 -19.21
C ASP A 637 5.37 -0.64 -19.13
N ILE A 638 6.17 -0.94 -20.17
CA ILE A 638 6.97 -2.15 -20.28
C ILE A 638 8.43 -1.74 -20.35
N TYR A 639 9.23 -2.29 -19.46
CA TYR A 639 10.65 -1.96 -19.35
C TYR A 639 11.45 -3.19 -18.94
N GLN A 640 12.68 -3.26 -19.42
CA GLN A 640 13.63 -4.25 -18.95
C GLN A 640 14.21 -3.82 -17.60
N LYS A 641 14.38 -4.78 -16.70
CA LYS A 641 15.14 -4.63 -15.47
C LYS A 641 15.90 -5.93 -15.23
N THR A 642 17.23 -5.83 -15.17
CA THR A 642 18.14 -6.99 -15.11
C THR A 642 17.85 -7.98 -16.24
N ASP A 643 17.86 -9.26 -15.93
CA ASP A 643 17.50 -10.44 -16.72
C ASP A 643 15.99 -10.55 -17.07
N ARG A 644 15.16 -9.51 -16.87
CA ARG A 644 13.69 -9.64 -16.97
C ARG A 644 12.98 -8.46 -17.62
N ILE A 645 11.87 -8.75 -18.28
CA ILE A 645 10.90 -7.75 -18.72
C ILE A 645 9.84 -7.57 -17.63
N ASN A 646 9.57 -6.32 -17.28
CA ASN A 646 8.60 -5.94 -16.27
C ASN A 646 7.50 -5.11 -16.89
N ALA A 647 6.29 -5.24 -16.35
CA ALA A 647 5.13 -4.48 -16.81
C ALA A 647 4.38 -3.86 -15.64
N ARG A 648 3.91 -2.62 -15.82
CA ARG A 648 3.05 -1.93 -14.85
C ARG A 648 2.06 -1.01 -15.55
N ILE A 649 0.95 -0.72 -14.91
CA ILE A 649 0.08 0.38 -15.35
C ILE A 649 0.81 1.70 -15.16
N ARG A 650 0.94 2.48 -16.23
CA ARG A 650 1.72 3.73 -16.25
C ARG A 650 1.24 4.74 -15.21
N ASN A 651 -0.08 4.86 -15.07
CA ASN A 651 -0.70 5.75 -14.09
C ASN A 651 -2.01 5.14 -13.55
N LYS A 652 -1.95 4.51 -12.37
CA LYS A 652 -3.14 3.95 -11.70
C LYS A 652 -4.16 5.03 -11.27
N ALA A 653 -3.76 6.29 -11.16
CA ALA A 653 -4.69 7.38 -10.87
C ALA A 653 -5.75 7.53 -11.97
N ARG A 654 -5.42 7.18 -13.24
CA ARG A 654 -6.41 7.16 -14.33
C ARG A 654 -7.57 6.20 -14.08
N ILE A 655 -7.31 5.05 -13.45
CA ILE A 655 -8.37 4.11 -13.08
C ILE A 655 -9.27 4.73 -12.02
N SER A 656 -8.69 5.47 -11.07
CA SER A 656 -9.47 6.17 -10.04
C SER A 656 -10.28 7.32 -10.64
N SER A 657 -9.72 8.10 -11.57
CA SER A 657 -10.48 9.13 -12.29
C SER A 657 -11.63 8.51 -13.07
N LEU A 658 -11.39 7.42 -13.80
CA LEU A 658 -12.46 6.71 -14.52
C LEU A 658 -13.55 6.25 -13.55
N MET A 659 -13.19 5.54 -12.48
CA MET A 659 -14.17 5.07 -11.49
C MET A 659 -15.01 6.21 -10.89
N GLN A 660 -14.45 7.42 -10.75
CA GLN A 660 -15.20 8.60 -10.33
C GLN A 660 -16.17 9.08 -11.41
N GLU A 661 -15.71 9.16 -12.66
CA GLU A 661 -16.55 9.51 -13.81
C GLU A 661 -17.70 8.50 -14.00
N LEU A 662 -17.50 7.21 -13.71
CA LEU A 662 -18.54 6.17 -13.79
C LEU A 662 -19.70 6.40 -12.80
N ASN A 663 -19.48 7.13 -11.70
CA ASN A 663 -20.55 7.48 -10.75
C ASN A 663 -21.44 8.62 -11.28
N GLU A 664 -20.93 9.45 -12.19
CA GLU A 664 -21.59 10.68 -12.67
C GLU A 664 -22.14 10.51 -14.10
N GLU A 665 -21.46 9.74 -14.95
CA GLU A 665 -21.74 9.60 -16.39
C GLU A 665 -22.23 8.19 -16.77
N GLU A 666 -23.54 8.06 -17.01
CA GLU A 666 -24.19 6.77 -17.33
C GLU A 666 -23.68 6.12 -18.63
N GLU A 667 -23.32 6.90 -19.64
CA GLU A 667 -22.78 6.38 -20.90
C GLU A 667 -21.40 5.73 -20.72
N LYS A 668 -20.51 6.35 -19.93
CA LYS A 668 -19.22 5.74 -19.58
C LYS A 668 -19.41 4.49 -18.74
N LYS A 669 -20.40 4.47 -17.84
CA LYS A 669 -20.80 3.28 -17.07
C LYS A 669 -21.18 2.10 -17.98
N LYS A 670 -22.03 2.31 -18.98
CA LYS A 670 -22.38 1.29 -20.00
C LYS A 670 -21.17 0.78 -20.78
N LEU A 671 -20.29 1.69 -21.21
CA LEU A 671 -19.04 1.33 -21.89
C LEU A 671 -18.12 0.48 -20.99
N PHE A 672 -18.04 0.81 -19.70
CA PHE A 672 -17.24 0.03 -18.75
C PHE A 672 -17.84 -1.35 -18.48
N PHE A 673 -19.16 -1.51 -18.42
CA PHE A 673 -19.79 -2.84 -18.38
C PHE A 673 -19.44 -3.68 -19.62
N THR A 674 -19.38 -3.05 -20.79
CA THR A 674 -18.91 -3.71 -22.02
C THR A 674 -17.45 -4.13 -21.88
N ALA A 675 -16.61 -3.29 -21.28
CA ALA A 675 -15.22 -3.62 -20.99
C ALA A 675 -15.07 -4.79 -19.98
N ILE A 676 -15.93 -4.90 -18.97
CA ILE A 676 -15.98 -6.07 -18.06
C ILE A 676 -16.34 -7.35 -18.83
N LYS A 677 -17.24 -7.27 -19.82
CA LYS A 677 -17.52 -8.39 -20.74
C LYS A 677 -16.29 -8.73 -21.59
N GLY A 678 -15.55 -7.72 -22.05
CA GLY A 678 -14.24 -7.89 -22.71
C GLY A 678 -13.24 -8.64 -21.84
N ALA A 679 -13.11 -8.26 -20.57
CA ALA A 679 -12.24 -8.96 -19.61
C ALA A 679 -12.66 -10.43 -19.43
N ARG A 680 -13.97 -10.72 -19.36
CA ARG A 680 -14.49 -12.09 -19.34
C ARG A 680 -14.14 -12.86 -20.61
N SER A 681 -14.23 -12.22 -21.77
CA SER A 681 -13.83 -12.80 -23.06
C SER A 681 -12.34 -13.13 -23.08
N PHE A 682 -11.48 -12.23 -22.59
CA PHE A 682 -10.05 -12.49 -22.43
C PHE A 682 -9.77 -13.73 -21.55
N VAL A 683 -10.41 -13.84 -20.39
CA VAL A 683 -10.24 -15.01 -19.51
C VAL A 683 -10.76 -16.29 -20.19
N LYS A 684 -11.85 -16.22 -20.97
CA LYS A 684 -12.34 -17.33 -21.79
C LYS A 684 -11.30 -17.77 -22.83
N LYS A 685 -10.68 -16.83 -23.57
CA LYS A 685 -9.60 -17.13 -24.52
C LYS A 685 -8.45 -17.85 -23.81
N LEU A 686 -8.00 -17.32 -22.67
CA LEU A 686 -6.93 -17.94 -21.88
C LEU A 686 -7.30 -19.37 -21.45
N LYS A 687 -8.53 -19.61 -20.98
CA LYS A 687 -9.00 -20.95 -20.64
C LYS A 687 -8.85 -21.93 -21.82
N TYR A 688 -9.18 -21.50 -23.04
CA TYR A 688 -9.05 -22.34 -24.24
C TYR A 688 -7.60 -22.61 -24.61
N VAL A 689 -6.72 -21.63 -24.46
CA VAL A 689 -5.28 -21.82 -24.70
C VAL A 689 -4.68 -22.81 -23.70
N LEU A 690 -5.09 -22.77 -22.43
CA LEU A 690 -4.55 -23.65 -21.40
C LEU A 690 -5.04 -25.11 -21.56
N LEU A 691 -6.26 -25.31 -22.02
CA LEU A 691 -6.90 -26.62 -22.17
C LEU A 691 -6.52 -27.28 -23.50
N ASP A 692 -5.56 -28.20 -23.45
CA ASP A 692 -5.00 -28.96 -24.57
C ASP A 692 -5.32 -30.46 -24.54
N GLN A 693 -5.97 -30.95 -23.48
CA GLN A 693 -6.39 -32.34 -23.33
C GLN A 693 -7.71 -32.43 -22.58
N ASP A 694 -8.38 -33.57 -22.70
CA ASP A 694 -9.65 -33.83 -22.02
C ASP A 694 -9.45 -33.87 -20.51
N LYS A 695 -10.35 -33.17 -19.79
CA LYS A 695 -10.37 -33.13 -18.34
C LYS A 695 -11.80 -33.22 -17.81
N PRO A 696 -12.05 -34.12 -16.83
CA PRO A 696 -13.28 -34.12 -16.05
C PRO A 696 -13.58 -32.74 -15.44
N SER A 697 -14.87 -32.45 -15.21
CA SER A 697 -15.32 -31.14 -14.75
C SER A 697 -14.77 -30.77 -13.36
N ASP A 698 -14.59 -31.76 -12.49
CA ASP A 698 -14.01 -31.65 -11.15
C ASP A 698 -12.50 -31.40 -11.16
N GLU A 699 -11.77 -31.96 -12.12
CA GLU A 699 -10.32 -31.74 -12.26
C GLU A 699 -9.96 -30.49 -13.08
N LEU A 700 -10.88 -29.98 -13.90
CA LEU A 700 -10.62 -28.91 -14.87
C LEU A 700 -9.97 -27.67 -14.23
N ASN A 701 -10.48 -27.21 -13.09
CA ASN A 701 -9.94 -26.01 -12.43
C ASN A 701 -8.52 -26.23 -11.87
N LEU A 702 -8.25 -27.42 -11.33
CA LEU A 702 -6.92 -27.78 -10.85
C LEU A 702 -5.93 -27.86 -12.01
N TYR A 703 -6.38 -28.43 -13.13
CA TYR A 703 -5.59 -28.50 -14.36
C TYR A 703 -5.25 -27.11 -14.91
N LEU A 704 -6.26 -26.25 -15.12
CA LEU A 704 -6.07 -24.87 -15.60
C LEU A 704 -5.13 -24.08 -14.67
N LYS A 705 -5.25 -24.28 -13.36
CA LYS A 705 -4.37 -23.65 -12.37
C LYS A 705 -2.92 -24.10 -12.54
N SER A 706 -2.70 -25.40 -12.74
CA SER A 706 -1.38 -25.98 -12.95
C SER A 706 -0.74 -25.47 -14.24
N GLU A 707 -1.47 -25.51 -15.35
CA GLU A 707 -0.98 -25.02 -16.65
C GLU A 707 -0.63 -23.53 -16.63
N LEU A 708 -1.48 -22.71 -16.00
CA LEU A 708 -1.18 -21.29 -15.84
C LEU A 708 0.04 -21.05 -14.95
N ASN A 709 0.22 -21.88 -13.90
CA ASN A 709 1.42 -21.81 -13.07
C ASN A 709 2.66 -22.16 -13.86
N GLU A 710 2.63 -23.19 -14.70
CA GLU A 710 3.80 -23.60 -15.50
C GLU A 710 4.23 -22.50 -16.48
N ILE A 711 3.28 -21.86 -17.18
CA ILE A 711 3.58 -20.70 -18.03
C ILE A 711 4.21 -19.57 -17.22
N PHE A 712 3.58 -19.18 -16.10
CA PHE A 712 4.08 -18.07 -15.28
C PHE A 712 5.38 -18.42 -14.54
N LYS A 713 5.64 -19.68 -14.23
CA LYS A 713 6.86 -20.14 -13.56
C LYS A 713 8.05 -20.04 -14.48
N ALA A 714 7.85 -20.29 -15.78
CA ALA A 714 8.86 -20.09 -16.81
C ALA A 714 10.21 -20.76 -16.47
N GLY A 715 10.14 -22.01 -15.99
CA GLY A 715 11.32 -22.82 -15.62
C GLY A 715 11.94 -22.55 -14.25
N LYS A 716 11.41 -21.63 -13.42
CA LYS A 716 11.98 -21.29 -12.10
C LYS A 716 11.62 -22.28 -10.99
N ASP A 717 12.43 -22.34 -9.92
CA ASP A 717 12.18 -23.20 -8.75
C ASP A 717 10.80 -22.93 -8.11
N ASN A 718 10.06 -24.01 -7.84
CA ASN A 718 8.76 -24.00 -7.18
C ASN A 718 8.78 -23.29 -5.81
N ARG A 719 9.90 -23.36 -5.07
CA ARG A 719 10.01 -22.80 -3.71
C ARG A 719 9.77 -21.29 -3.64
N TYR A 720 10.09 -20.57 -4.71
CA TYR A 720 9.97 -19.11 -4.77
C TYR A 720 8.93 -18.63 -5.78
N PHE A 721 8.20 -19.56 -6.41
CA PHE A 721 7.21 -19.21 -7.40
C PHE A 721 5.97 -18.56 -6.75
N ARG A 722 5.62 -17.39 -7.27
CA ARG A 722 4.41 -16.65 -6.95
C ARG A 722 3.89 -16.02 -8.23
N ARG A 723 2.58 -16.05 -8.44
CA ARG A 723 1.96 -15.27 -9.52
C ARG A 723 2.04 -13.79 -9.20
N THR A 724 2.27 -12.98 -10.22
CA THR A 724 2.32 -11.53 -10.09
C THR A 724 1.31 -10.90 -11.03
N ILE A 725 0.77 -9.73 -10.66
CA ILE A 725 -0.20 -9.03 -11.52
C ILE A 725 0.39 -8.73 -12.92
N GLN A 726 1.69 -8.46 -13.03
CA GLN A 726 2.35 -8.22 -14.31
C GLN A 726 2.31 -9.43 -15.25
N ASP A 727 2.30 -10.66 -14.73
CA ASP A 727 2.19 -11.87 -15.56
C ASP A 727 0.86 -11.86 -16.33
N PHE A 728 -0.21 -11.41 -15.69
CA PHE A 728 -1.51 -11.23 -16.34
C PHE A 728 -1.52 -10.07 -17.33
N TYR A 729 -0.75 -9.00 -17.09
CA TYR A 729 -0.61 -7.92 -18.07
C TYR A 729 0.07 -8.39 -19.35
N PHE A 730 1.14 -9.19 -19.24
CA PHE A 730 1.77 -9.81 -20.41
C PHE A 730 0.80 -10.74 -21.12
N MET A 731 0.08 -11.59 -20.38
CA MET A 731 -0.92 -12.47 -20.97
C MET A 731 -2.02 -11.70 -21.72
N TRP A 732 -2.49 -10.58 -21.15
CA TRP A 732 -3.44 -9.69 -21.80
C TRP A 732 -2.86 -9.02 -23.05
N LEU A 733 -1.59 -8.61 -23.04
CA LEU A 733 -0.92 -8.05 -24.22
C LEU A 733 -0.89 -9.02 -25.40
N PHE A 734 -0.74 -10.32 -25.14
CA PHE A 734 -0.75 -11.35 -26.18
C PHE A 734 -2.17 -11.69 -26.65
N LEU A 735 -3.09 -12.00 -25.74
CA LEU A 735 -4.41 -12.57 -26.10
C LEU A 735 -5.56 -11.56 -26.16
N GLY A 736 -5.40 -10.35 -25.61
CA GLY A 736 -6.48 -9.37 -25.48
C GLY A 736 -7.11 -9.00 -26.82
N ALA A 737 -6.28 -8.61 -27.79
CA ALA A 737 -6.71 -8.15 -29.12
C ALA A 737 -7.10 -9.27 -30.11
N ILE A 738 -6.75 -10.52 -29.82
CA ILE A 738 -7.00 -11.66 -30.72
C ILE A 738 -8.49 -12.06 -30.61
N ASN A 739 -9.18 -12.29 -31.72
CA ASN A 739 -10.56 -12.75 -31.68
C ASN A 739 -10.66 -14.22 -31.19
N PHE A 740 -11.83 -14.61 -30.70
CA PHE A 740 -12.02 -15.92 -30.08
C PHE A 740 -11.79 -17.09 -31.05
N GLU A 741 -12.18 -16.95 -32.31
CA GLU A 741 -12.03 -18.01 -33.32
C GLU A 741 -10.55 -18.31 -33.62
N MET A 742 -9.68 -17.31 -33.78
CA MET A 742 -8.24 -17.55 -33.91
C MET A 742 -7.67 -18.33 -32.74
N VAL A 743 -8.12 -18.02 -31.51
CA VAL A 743 -7.71 -18.77 -30.32
C VAL A 743 -8.20 -20.22 -30.40
N LYS A 744 -9.44 -20.46 -30.81
CA LYS A 744 -10.02 -21.81 -30.87
C LYS A 744 -9.22 -22.73 -31.80
N TYR A 745 -8.86 -22.26 -33.00
CA TYR A 745 -8.16 -23.09 -33.99
C TYR A 745 -6.65 -23.21 -33.72
N HIS A 746 -6.01 -22.17 -33.16
CA HIS A 746 -4.55 -22.13 -32.98
C HIS A 746 -4.09 -22.28 -31.52
N ARG A 747 -4.97 -22.72 -30.61
CA ARG A 747 -4.70 -22.76 -29.16
C ARG A 747 -3.44 -23.53 -28.76
N LEU A 748 -3.13 -24.64 -29.43
CA LEU A 748 -1.99 -25.49 -29.09
C LEU A 748 -0.66 -24.78 -29.41
N ASP A 749 -0.57 -24.18 -30.59
CA ASP A 749 0.59 -23.38 -31.01
C ASP A 749 0.73 -22.13 -30.13
N MET A 750 -0.37 -21.45 -29.85
CA MET A 750 -0.38 -20.31 -28.93
C MET A 750 0.14 -20.69 -27.54
N LYS A 751 -0.25 -21.86 -27.00
CA LYS A 751 0.23 -22.33 -25.69
C LYS A 751 1.75 -22.51 -25.69
N LYS A 752 2.31 -23.10 -26.74
CA LYS A 752 3.76 -23.28 -26.90
C LYS A 752 4.49 -21.94 -27.00
N GLU A 753 4.04 -21.07 -27.90
CA GLU A 753 4.65 -19.74 -28.09
C GLU A 753 4.57 -18.87 -26.83
N LEU A 754 3.48 -18.96 -26.06
CA LEU A 754 3.36 -18.27 -24.78
C LEU A 754 4.33 -18.82 -23.74
N LYS A 755 4.57 -20.14 -23.67
CA LYS A 755 5.59 -20.72 -22.79
C LYS A 755 6.97 -20.15 -23.12
N ASP A 756 7.32 -20.12 -24.40
CA ASP A 756 8.60 -19.58 -24.88
C ASP A 756 8.73 -18.08 -24.60
N ALA A 757 7.66 -17.31 -24.84
CA ALA A 757 7.61 -15.88 -24.55
C ALA A 757 7.78 -15.60 -23.05
N PHE A 758 7.09 -16.34 -22.18
CA PHE A 758 7.23 -16.18 -20.72
C PHE A 758 8.60 -16.63 -20.21
N TYR A 759 9.21 -17.63 -20.84
CA TYR A 759 10.61 -18.00 -20.58
C TYR A 759 11.55 -16.83 -20.87
N PHE A 760 11.44 -16.19 -22.04
CA PHE A 760 12.23 -15.01 -22.37
C PHE A 760 11.97 -13.82 -21.43
N ILE A 761 10.70 -13.53 -21.12
CA ILE A 761 10.31 -12.43 -20.21
C ILE A 761 11.00 -12.56 -18.85
N LYS A 762 11.21 -13.79 -18.36
CA LYS A 762 11.76 -14.05 -17.03
C LYS A 762 13.24 -14.43 -17.01
N ASN A 763 13.81 -14.78 -18.15
CA ASN A 763 15.17 -15.30 -18.28
C ASN A 763 15.81 -14.75 -19.58
N ILE A 764 16.02 -13.43 -19.64
CA ILE A 764 16.70 -12.79 -20.77
C ILE A 764 18.16 -13.27 -20.79
N PRO A 765 18.69 -13.73 -21.94
CA PRO A 765 20.09 -14.13 -22.08
C PRO A 765 21.07 -13.03 -21.65
N GLU A 766 22.25 -13.42 -21.18
CA GLU A 766 23.26 -12.49 -20.62
C GLU A 766 23.65 -11.36 -21.58
N GLU A 767 24.03 -11.77 -22.78
CA GLU A 767 24.35 -10.88 -23.90
C GLU A 767 23.23 -9.87 -24.18
N ASP A 768 21.97 -10.28 -24.07
CA ASP A 768 20.83 -9.41 -24.37
C ASP A 768 20.51 -8.44 -23.24
N TRP A 769 20.66 -8.89 -21.99
CA TRP A 769 20.28 -8.05 -20.87
C TRP A 769 21.34 -6.99 -20.57
N GLU A 770 22.62 -7.32 -20.68
CA GLU A 770 23.74 -6.38 -20.49
C GLU A 770 23.70 -5.24 -21.51
N ASN A 771 23.37 -5.58 -22.76
CA ASN A 771 23.25 -4.61 -23.86
C ASN A 771 21.88 -3.89 -23.91
N ASN A 772 20.99 -4.11 -22.92
CA ASN A 772 19.63 -3.55 -22.88
C ASN A 772 18.77 -3.86 -24.14
N LEU A 773 19.03 -4.99 -24.81
CA LEU A 773 18.32 -5.43 -26.02
C LEU A 773 17.04 -6.21 -25.71
N GLY A 774 16.83 -6.62 -24.46
CA GLY A 774 15.72 -7.45 -24.03
C GLY A 774 14.34 -6.84 -24.35
N LEU A 775 14.16 -5.52 -24.14
CA LEU A 775 12.90 -4.85 -24.46
C LEU A 775 12.59 -4.89 -25.96
N MET A 776 13.60 -4.64 -26.81
CA MET A 776 13.45 -4.69 -28.26
C MET A 776 13.08 -6.11 -28.72
N LYS A 777 13.78 -7.13 -28.21
CA LYS A 777 13.50 -8.53 -28.55
C LYS A 777 12.11 -8.96 -28.09
N PHE A 778 11.69 -8.56 -26.89
CA PHE A 778 10.32 -8.79 -26.41
C PHE A 778 9.28 -8.14 -27.33
N GLN A 779 9.49 -6.91 -27.78
CA GLN A 779 8.59 -6.24 -28.73
C GLN A 779 8.51 -6.99 -30.07
N LYS A 780 9.63 -7.53 -30.56
CA LYS A 780 9.64 -8.39 -31.75
C LYS A 780 8.81 -9.65 -31.55
N ILE A 781 8.97 -10.35 -30.42
CA ILE A 781 8.18 -11.54 -30.06
C ILE A 781 6.68 -11.19 -30.02
N LEU A 782 6.33 -10.11 -29.31
CA LEU A 782 4.93 -9.68 -29.17
C LEU A 782 4.30 -9.30 -30.52
N ASN A 783 5.03 -8.56 -31.36
CA ASN A 783 4.53 -8.16 -32.68
C ASN A 783 4.41 -9.36 -33.61
N ALA A 784 5.38 -10.29 -33.61
CA ALA A 784 5.32 -11.51 -34.41
C ALA A 784 4.10 -12.36 -34.03
N PHE A 785 3.86 -12.55 -32.73
CA PHE A 785 2.68 -13.26 -32.22
C PHE A 785 1.37 -12.58 -32.68
N LYS A 786 1.27 -11.25 -32.52
CA LYS A 786 0.07 -10.51 -32.92
C LYS A 786 -0.18 -10.56 -34.42
N SER A 787 0.86 -10.38 -35.24
CA SER A 787 0.73 -10.44 -36.69
C SER A 787 0.35 -11.84 -37.18
N LYS A 788 0.90 -12.90 -36.56
CA LYS A 788 0.55 -14.28 -36.88
C LYS A 788 -0.92 -14.57 -36.61
N TYR A 789 -1.47 -14.01 -35.53
CA TYR A 789 -2.84 -14.29 -35.09
C TYR A 789 -3.84 -13.15 -35.31
N SER A 790 -3.50 -12.14 -36.10
CA SER A 790 -4.41 -11.03 -36.43
C SER A 790 -5.40 -11.43 -37.53
N LYS A 791 -6.64 -10.97 -37.39
CA LYS A 791 -7.65 -11.09 -38.46
C LYS A 791 -7.27 -10.18 -39.64
N ASN A 792 -7.22 -10.74 -40.84
CA ASN A 792 -7.09 -9.95 -42.06
C ASN A 792 -8.35 -9.12 -42.32
N GLU A 793 -8.18 -7.89 -42.79
CA GLU A 793 -9.29 -7.03 -43.22
C GLU A 793 -9.81 -7.46 -44.59
N ARG A 794 -11.14 -7.53 -44.75
CA ARG A 794 -11.77 -7.77 -46.06
C ARG A 794 -11.67 -6.50 -46.90
N ARG A 795 -10.70 -6.47 -47.81
CA ARG A 795 -10.45 -5.36 -48.75
C ARG A 795 -10.85 -5.74 -50.17
N THR A 796 -10.83 -7.03 -50.50
CA THR A 796 -11.12 -7.54 -51.83
C THR A 796 -12.63 -7.64 -52.07
N LYS A 797 -13.13 -6.86 -53.05
CA LYS A 797 -14.49 -6.99 -53.60
C LYS A 797 -14.37 -7.25 -55.09
N LEU A 798 -14.95 -8.35 -55.57
CA LEU A 798 -14.97 -8.70 -56.99
C LEU A 798 -16.09 -7.94 -57.72
N ASN A 799 -15.79 -7.35 -58.87
CA ASN A 799 -16.80 -6.81 -59.79
C ASN A 799 -17.50 -7.94 -60.57
N GLU A 800 -18.56 -7.64 -61.34
CA GLU A 800 -19.33 -8.67 -62.05
C GLU A 800 -18.52 -9.48 -63.07
N LYS A 801 -17.59 -8.83 -63.78
CA LYS A 801 -16.70 -9.50 -64.73
C LYS A 801 -15.76 -10.47 -64.02
N GLU A 802 -15.17 -10.03 -62.91
CA GLU A 802 -14.31 -10.86 -62.08
C GLU A 802 -15.06 -12.01 -61.41
N LYS A 803 -16.33 -11.82 -61.03
CA LYS A 803 -17.18 -12.91 -60.55
C LYS A 803 -17.40 -13.96 -61.62
N LEU A 804 -17.73 -13.55 -62.85
CA LEU A 804 -17.93 -14.48 -63.96
C LEU A 804 -16.65 -15.29 -64.27
N ASP A 805 -15.49 -14.62 -64.27
CA ASP A 805 -14.20 -15.29 -64.45
C ASP A 805 -13.92 -16.28 -63.31
N PHE A 806 -14.31 -15.94 -62.07
CA PHE A 806 -14.22 -16.82 -60.91
C PHE A 806 -15.14 -18.05 -61.00
N ILE A 807 -16.40 -17.87 -61.42
CA ILE A 807 -17.35 -18.98 -61.63
C ILE A 807 -16.77 -19.98 -62.62
N LYS A 808 -16.22 -19.49 -63.73
CA LYS A 808 -15.57 -20.34 -64.74
C LYS A 808 -14.32 -21.03 -64.21
N ALA A 809 -13.48 -20.32 -63.46
CA ALA A 809 -12.28 -20.89 -62.83
C ALA A 809 -12.63 -21.97 -61.77
N GLN A 810 -13.79 -21.85 -61.12
CA GLN A 810 -14.34 -22.85 -60.21
C GLN A 810 -15.03 -24.02 -60.92
N GLY A 811 -15.09 -24.04 -62.26
CA GLY A 811 -15.79 -25.09 -63.01
C GLY A 811 -17.32 -24.99 -62.92
N ASN A 812 -17.85 -23.78 -62.71
CA ASN A 812 -19.27 -23.50 -62.51
C ASN A 812 -19.91 -24.29 -61.36
N ILE A 813 -19.14 -24.55 -60.29
CA ILE A 813 -19.65 -25.24 -59.09
C ILE A 813 -19.35 -24.41 -57.83
N SER A 814 -20.24 -24.52 -56.85
CA SER A 814 -20.14 -23.91 -55.52
C SER A 814 -18.92 -24.45 -54.78
N SER A 815 -18.12 -23.57 -54.17
CA SER A 815 -16.94 -23.98 -53.38
C SER A 815 -17.28 -24.66 -52.06
N ILE A 816 -18.57 -24.71 -51.67
CA ILE A 816 -19.05 -25.38 -50.46
C ILE A 816 -19.77 -26.69 -50.79
N SER A 817 -20.78 -26.66 -51.66
CA SER A 817 -21.66 -27.80 -51.91
C SER A 817 -21.32 -28.62 -53.15
N GLY A 818 -20.52 -28.06 -54.07
CA GLY A 818 -20.31 -28.63 -55.41
C GLY A 818 -21.52 -28.50 -56.35
N ALA A 819 -22.60 -27.83 -55.93
CA ALA A 819 -23.76 -27.58 -56.79
C ALA A 819 -23.42 -26.60 -57.92
N PRO A 820 -24.07 -26.70 -59.10
CA PRO A 820 -23.85 -25.75 -60.19
C PRO A 820 -24.12 -24.30 -59.78
N VAL A 821 -23.29 -23.37 -60.24
CA VAL A 821 -23.39 -21.94 -59.98
C VAL A 821 -23.22 -21.16 -61.28
N PHE A 822 -24.12 -20.22 -61.55
CA PHE A 822 -24.10 -19.36 -62.73
C PHE A 822 -24.22 -17.88 -62.39
N LEU A 823 -23.77 -17.02 -63.32
CA LEU A 823 -23.89 -15.58 -63.19
C LEU A 823 -25.37 -15.19 -63.39
N GLY A 824 -26.06 -14.89 -62.30
CA GLY A 824 -27.52 -14.63 -62.28
C GLY A 824 -28.24 -15.33 -61.12
N ASP A 825 -27.62 -16.36 -60.54
CA ASP A 825 -28.09 -17.01 -59.32
C ASP A 825 -27.93 -16.08 -58.09
N ASP A 826 -28.64 -16.36 -57.00
CA ASP A 826 -28.46 -15.71 -55.70
C ASP A 826 -27.12 -16.14 -55.06
N ILE A 827 -26.02 -15.54 -55.51
CA ILE A 827 -24.64 -15.94 -55.15
C ILE A 827 -23.95 -14.95 -54.22
N GLU A 828 -23.11 -15.45 -53.31
CA GLU A 828 -22.22 -14.67 -52.46
C GLU A 828 -20.75 -15.03 -52.73
N VAL A 829 -19.87 -14.02 -52.65
CA VAL A 829 -18.42 -14.23 -52.64
C VAL A 829 -17.99 -14.26 -51.18
N ASP A 830 -17.44 -15.38 -50.74
CA ASP A 830 -16.92 -15.52 -49.37
C ASP A 830 -15.57 -16.21 -49.36
N HIS A 831 -14.87 -16.13 -48.23
CA HIS A 831 -13.58 -16.79 -48.07
C HIS A 831 -13.76 -18.30 -47.85
N ILE A 832 -12.98 -19.10 -48.56
CA ILE A 832 -12.95 -20.56 -48.41
C ILE A 832 -12.53 -20.90 -46.97
N THR A 833 -11.37 -20.38 -46.56
CA THR A 833 -10.95 -20.31 -45.15
C THR A 833 -11.39 -18.96 -44.57
N PRO A 834 -12.31 -18.92 -43.59
CA PRO A 834 -12.79 -17.66 -43.02
C PRO A 834 -11.66 -16.76 -42.50
N LEU A 835 -11.75 -15.46 -42.75
CA LEU A 835 -10.81 -14.48 -42.18
C LEU A 835 -10.75 -14.53 -40.64
N ALA A 836 -11.85 -14.95 -40.01
CA ALA A 836 -11.96 -15.10 -38.56
C ALA A 836 -11.03 -16.19 -37.97
N ILE A 837 -10.56 -17.14 -38.79
CA ILE A 837 -9.67 -18.24 -38.39
C ILE A 837 -8.27 -18.16 -39.04
N GLY A 838 -7.96 -17.04 -39.71
CA GLY A 838 -6.63 -16.74 -40.26
C GLY A 838 -6.55 -16.86 -41.79
N GLY A 839 -7.69 -16.98 -42.47
CA GLY A 839 -7.73 -16.91 -43.93
C GLY A 839 -7.12 -15.62 -44.48
N GLU A 840 -6.45 -15.71 -45.62
CA GLU A 840 -5.93 -14.54 -46.32
C GLU A 840 -7.03 -13.87 -47.14
N ASP A 841 -7.05 -12.53 -47.16
CA ASP A 841 -7.91 -11.77 -48.08
C ASP A 841 -7.25 -11.68 -49.46
N LYS A 842 -7.03 -12.83 -50.10
CA LYS A 842 -6.47 -12.97 -51.44
C LYS A 842 -7.47 -13.69 -52.35
N LYS A 843 -7.40 -13.42 -53.65
CA LYS A 843 -8.24 -14.10 -54.67
C LYS A 843 -8.16 -15.62 -54.52
N SER A 844 -6.99 -16.19 -54.25
CA SER A 844 -6.80 -17.64 -54.03
C SER A 844 -7.60 -18.27 -52.87
N ASN A 845 -8.09 -17.46 -51.92
CA ASN A 845 -8.90 -17.90 -50.79
C ASN A 845 -10.36 -17.42 -50.87
N LEU A 846 -10.79 -16.89 -52.03
CA LEU A 846 -12.20 -16.56 -52.29
C LEU A 846 -12.88 -17.70 -53.04
N GLY A 847 -14.17 -17.89 -52.79
CA GLY A 847 -15.02 -18.79 -53.56
C GLY A 847 -16.42 -18.22 -53.70
N ILE A 848 -17.06 -18.55 -54.82
CA ILE A 848 -18.46 -18.23 -55.10
C ILE A 848 -19.33 -19.42 -54.66
N VAL A 849 -20.38 -19.09 -53.93
CA VAL A 849 -21.33 -20.04 -53.31
C VAL A 849 -22.74 -19.50 -53.41
N HIS A 850 -23.75 -20.36 -53.31
CA HIS A 850 -25.13 -19.90 -53.18
C HIS A 850 -25.36 -19.22 -51.83
N LYS A 851 -26.17 -18.17 -51.82
CA LYS A 851 -26.46 -17.33 -50.64
C LYS A 851 -27.02 -18.12 -49.47
N ASP A 852 -27.93 -19.05 -49.73
CA ASP A 852 -28.53 -19.89 -48.69
C ASP A 852 -27.55 -20.95 -48.16
N GLU A 853 -26.67 -21.48 -49.01
CA GLU A 853 -25.58 -22.37 -48.60
C GLU A 853 -24.60 -21.66 -47.68
N ASN A 854 -24.23 -20.43 -48.03
CA ASN A 854 -23.30 -19.63 -47.23
C ASN A 854 -23.87 -19.30 -45.86
N ARG A 855 -25.17 -19.00 -45.78
CA ARG A 855 -25.90 -18.78 -44.52
C ARG A 855 -26.04 -20.05 -43.69
N SER A 856 -26.17 -21.21 -44.36
CA SER A 856 -26.26 -22.52 -43.72
C SER A 856 -24.90 -23.01 -43.16
N LYS A 857 -23.78 -22.48 -43.66
CA LYS A 857 -22.40 -22.77 -43.20
C LYS A 857 -22.20 -22.56 -41.69
N GLY A 858 -22.96 -21.64 -41.07
CA GLY A 858 -22.93 -21.39 -39.63
C GLY A 858 -23.88 -22.25 -38.78
N ALA A 859 -24.81 -22.97 -39.40
CA ALA A 859 -25.86 -23.74 -38.71
C ALA A 859 -25.65 -25.27 -38.77
N LYS A 860 -24.74 -25.76 -39.62
CA LYS A 860 -24.45 -27.19 -39.80
C LYS A 860 -23.02 -27.56 -39.42
N GLU A 861 -22.66 -27.37 -38.15
CA GLU A 861 -21.63 -28.17 -37.47
C GLU A 861 -22.24 -28.74 -36.20
N ASN A 862 -23.20 -29.66 -36.38
CA ASN A 862 -23.49 -30.71 -35.41
C ASN A 862 -23.45 -32.03 -36.18
N PRO A 863 -22.32 -32.75 -36.16
CA PRO A 863 -22.34 -34.18 -36.28
C PRO A 863 -22.19 -34.77 -34.88
N ASN A 864 -23.20 -35.57 -34.50
CA ASN A 864 -23.29 -36.53 -33.39
C ASN A 864 -22.09 -36.68 -32.44
#